data_AF-A0A022XD60-F1
#
_entry.id   AF-A0A022XD60-F1
#
_cell.length_a   1.000
_cell.length_b   1.000
_cell.length_c   1.000
_cell.angle_alpha   90.00
_cell.angle_beta   90.00
_cell.angle_gamma   90.00
#
_symmetry.space_group_name_H-M   'P 1'
#
loop_
_entity.id
_entity.type
_entity.pdbx_description
1 polymer ?
#
loop_
_entity_poly.entity_id
_entity_poly.type
_entity_poly.pdbx_seq_one_letter_code
_entity_poly.pdbx_strand_id
1 'polypeptide(L)'
;MRKWLAGPRQRTSSLASTSHQQAVGNIVNGRQGDEVNYHIHPTVLDGTLQILGAAAVNGYARKTKAWLPTSIDKISVNRCISDVVTSVSAKLSSNFSVIGDGRCTSGGMTVVESIGIRMSLADSAGAPELPDAHAASRCEWRPDIDFLHMNELIHAPAGRTDHLRLLEELGDICLLLSQRSFSESPRSPMLPHLSKYVAWVRAQSTSIVTRLPWTWTGLDNEAISARIEGIISRLADTAAAPVASIICQICTNMDSFLSGESFGNGFSDGMLIPVYEFIGQMDRTEFIQHLGHSKPNLRILEIGAGKGVSLHHFIVDELTRPDGEILCSKYNITSPGYVVKMTQEKLFPNMEFASFDISKDPFDQGFEEVGYDLIIAVNALHEAEDVIGSLANIKKLLRPDGRLFLQELCPSSKWVSYVLGLLPTWWSNVANEPAGTLRLSKEGWISKLGASEFGNIEAVTLDADEPHQLTVTMVLDKEGYQVVKCKLGDIPPAGQDVISLLDVENPIFHDIKEAHFLLFKTFLLGLQDRDAGMLWVTHLIDIGCKDPRYAQILGLSRTIRTEQLADLATCQVDSFESNNSINQLLQVLAKFQARNGDEELNPDFEWAIFNERVQVARYHPFVLTDELLVAEGANEMATLNVRTPGRVNSLHYARHERKVLESDEVEIRVYSAGLNFRDVSVALGIVELPVRLFGIEAAGIVTRVGTDVSPNDLQIGDRVVFFCRKDAFSTYTTTLAAVCVRIPDSLSFNQAGTMLIPYFTAIHSMINVGRVSKGQVGSTKTRVYWRHNQRKITD
;
A
#
# COMPACT_ATOMS: atom_id res chain seq x y z
N MET A 1 29.19 -3.14 15.49
CA MET A 1 29.54 -2.81 16.89
C MET A 1 30.14 -1.41 17.08
N ARG A 2 31.20 -0.97 16.36
CA ARG A 2 31.95 0.29 16.67
C ARG A 2 31.18 1.62 16.86
N LYS A 3 29.92 1.78 16.41
CA LYS A 3 29.25 3.10 16.31
C LYS A 3 28.21 3.46 17.39
N TRP A 4 27.68 2.51 18.17
CA TRP A 4 26.40 2.74 18.88
C TRP A 4 26.48 3.17 20.36
N LEU A 5 27.61 2.97 21.07
CA LEU A 5 27.79 3.45 22.45
C LEU A 5 29.21 4.01 22.75
N ALA A 6 30.15 3.91 21.80
CA ALA A 6 31.57 4.13 22.05
C ALA A 6 31.98 5.62 22.02
N GLY A 7 31.85 6.32 23.14
CA GLY A 7 32.57 7.58 23.36
C GLY A 7 34.09 7.38 23.33
N PRO A 8 34.92 8.43 23.14
CA PRO A 8 36.37 8.29 22.91
C PRO A 8 37.18 7.63 24.04
N ARG A 9 36.61 7.56 25.26
CA ARG A 9 37.17 6.81 26.41
C ARG A 9 36.98 5.28 26.31
N GLN A 10 36.10 4.79 25.45
CA GLN A 10 35.70 3.38 25.37
C GLN A 10 36.13 2.73 24.05
N ARG A 11 37.21 1.96 24.09
CA ARG A 11 37.57 1.01 23.02
C ARG A 11 37.74 -0.39 23.62
N THR A 12 36.62 -1.10 23.72
CA THR A 12 36.60 -2.55 23.95
C THR A 12 36.90 -3.27 22.62
N SER A 13 37.70 -4.33 22.67
CA SER A 13 37.83 -5.27 21.55
C SER A 13 37.26 -6.62 21.98
N SER A 14 36.09 -6.97 21.47
CA SER A 14 35.31 -8.14 21.88
C SER A 14 35.18 -9.19 20.78
N LEU A 15 35.16 -10.45 21.20
CA LEU A 15 34.84 -11.64 20.43
C LEU A 15 33.63 -12.33 21.08
N ALA A 16 32.57 -12.55 20.32
CA ALA A 16 31.40 -13.31 20.77
C ALA A 16 31.34 -14.64 20.02
N SER A 17 30.90 -15.71 20.69
CA SER A 17 30.65 -16.98 20.02
C SER A 17 29.34 -16.93 19.25
N THR A 18 29.33 -17.49 18.04
CA THR A 18 28.10 -17.65 17.23
C THR A 18 27.28 -18.88 17.65
N SER A 19 27.92 -19.88 18.26
CA SER A 19 27.30 -21.14 18.72
C SER A 19 26.93 -21.13 20.21
N HIS A 20 27.55 -20.26 21.01
CA HIS A 20 27.39 -20.22 22.47
C HIS A 20 27.07 -18.81 22.97
N GLN A 21 26.29 -18.74 24.04
CA GLN A 21 25.86 -17.51 24.71
C GLN A 21 26.98 -16.90 25.57
N GLN A 22 28.14 -16.64 24.94
CA GLN A 22 29.39 -16.23 25.58
C GLN A 22 30.13 -15.18 24.74
N ALA A 23 30.79 -14.25 25.41
CA ALA A 23 31.69 -13.29 24.79
C ALA A 23 32.87 -12.94 25.72
N VAL A 24 34.00 -12.60 25.10
CA VAL A 24 35.24 -12.18 25.76
C VAL A 24 35.65 -10.83 25.16
N GLY A 25 36.27 -9.95 25.94
CA GLY A 25 36.87 -8.74 25.39
C GLY A 25 37.97 -8.13 26.24
N ASN A 26 38.87 -7.42 25.58
CA ASN A 26 39.94 -6.68 26.24
C ASN A 26 39.46 -5.26 26.53
N ILE A 27 39.67 -4.79 27.75
CA ILE A 27 39.35 -3.42 28.19
C ILE A 27 40.63 -2.73 28.66
N VAL A 28 40.99 -1.65 27.99
CA VAL A 28 42.15 -0.82 28.36
C VAL A 28 41.81 0.04 29.57
N ASN A 29 42.67 0.03 30.58
CA ASN A 29 42.53 0.75 31.83
C ASN A 29 43.53 1.93 31.86
N GLY A 30 43.31 2.92 32.73
CA GLY A 30 44.29 3.99 33.00
C GLY A 30 44.75 4.87 31.83
N ARG A 31 43.89 5.16 30.84
CA ARG A 31 44.24 6.02 29.70
C ARG A 31 44.40 7.52 30.02
N GLN A 32 44.04 7.98 31.22
CA GLN A 32 44.04 9.39 31.60
C GLN A 32 44.77 9.69 32.92
N GLY A 33 45.41 8.69 33.55
CA GLY A 33 46.18 8.86 34.79
C GLY A 33 45.33 9.04 36.05
N ASP A 34 44.02 8.81 35.94
CA ASP A 34 43.02 8.95 37.01
C ASP A 34 42.61 7.61 37.64
N GLU A 35 43.10 6.47 37.12
CA GLU A 35 42.87 5.13 37.67
C GLU A 35 43.35 4.97 39.13
N VAL A 36 44.32 5.78 39.55
CA VAL A 36 44.78 5.88 40.95
C VAL A 36 43.67 6.36 41.93
N ASN A 37 42.63 7.02 41.43
CA ASN A 37 41.52 7.51 42.25
C ASN A 37 40.44 6.44 42.50
N TYR A 38 40.50 5.31 41.79
CA TYR A 38 39.48 4.27 41.82
C TYR A 38 40.02 2.93 42.34
N HIS A 39 39.11 2.08 42.82
CA HIS A 39 39.43 0.66 43.02
C HIS A 39 39.43 -0.07 41.67
N ILE A 40 38.43 0.19 40.84
CA ILE A 40 38.48 -0.11 39.40
C ILE A 40 37.82 1.03 38.64
N HIS A 41 38.36 1.42 37.48
CA HIS A 41 37.83 2.55 36.73
C HIS A 41 36.44 2.21 36.15
N PRO A 42 35.41 3.10 36.22
CA PRO A 42 34.04 2.77 35.84
C PRO A 42 33.84 2.21 34.42
N THR A 43 34.68 2.60 33.45
CA THR A 43 34.62 2.06 32.07
C THR A 43 34.97 0.57 31.98
N VAL A 44 35.62 -0.01 33.00
CA VAL A 44 35.91 -1.46 33.07
C VAL A 44 34.66 -2.25 33.47
N LEU A 45 33.85 -1.68 34.37
CA LEU A 45 32.55 -2.23 34.73
C LEU A 45 31.57 -2.08 33.55
N ASP A 46 31.48 -0.89 32.98
CA ASP A 46 30.61 -0.63 31.82
C ASP A 46 30.98 -1.46 30.60
N GLY A 47 32.28 -1.57 30.26
CA GLY A 47 32.73 -2.43 29.16
C GLY A 47 32.40 -3.91 29.36
N THR A 48 32.29 -4.39 30.61
CA THR A 48 31.80 -5.74 30.91
C THR A 48 30.30 -5.86 30.69
N LEU A 49 29.53 -4.85 31.10
CA LEU A 49 28.08 -4.80 30.93
C LEU A 49 27.68 -4.71 29.45
N GLN A 50 28.37 -3.90 28.64
CA GLN A 50 28.17 -3.81 27.19
C GLN A 50 28.35 -5.16 26.46
N ILE A 51 29.29 -5.99 26.91
CA ILE A 51 29.63 -7.26 26.26
C ILE A 51 28.60 -8.37 26.57
N LEU A 52 27.80 -8.26 27.65
CA LEU A 52 26.66 -9.15 27.93
C LEU A 52 25.63 -9.13 26.79
N GLY A 53 25.32 -7.94 26.26
CA GLY A 53 24.39 -7.80 25.13
C GLY A 53 24.88 -8.51 23.87
N ALA A 54 26.20 -8.54 23.64
CA ALA A 54 26.79 -9.29 22.53
C ALA A 54 26.76 -10.82 22.76
N ALA A 55 26.99 -11.29 24.00
CA ALA A 55 26.87 -12.70 24.36
C ALA A 55 25.42 -13.22 24.24
N ALA A 56 24.44 -12.43 24.69
CA ALA A 56 23.02 -12.78 24.68
C ALA A 56 22.43 -13.00 23.28
N VAL A 57 23.05 -12.42 22.26
CA VAL A 57 22.64 -12.55 20.85
C VAL A 57 23.69 -13.21 19.96
N ASN A 58 24.60 -14.00 20.54
CA ASN A 58 25.63 -14.77 19.82
C ASN A 58 26.46 -13.92 18.81
N GLY A 59 26.75 -12.66 19.17
CA GLY A 59 27.47 -11.71 18.32
C GLY A 59 26.69 -11.10 17.14
N TYR A 60 25.43 -11.49 16.90
CA TYR A 60 24.62 -10.96 15.78
C TYR A 60 24.26 -9.48 16.01
N ALA A 61 25.05 -8.57 15.43
CA ALA A 61 24.90 -7.13 15.64
C ALA A 61 23.51 -6.56 15.31
N ARG A 62 22.76 -7.16 14.37
CA ARG A 62 21.38 -6.75 14.06
C ARG A 62 20.35 -7.10 15.15
N LYS A 63 20.70 -7.99 16.08
CA LYS A 63 19.87 -8.38 17.23
C LYS A 63 20.25 -7.60 18.51
N THR A 64 21.31 -6.81 18.49
CA THR A 64 21.69 -5.94 19.61
C THR A 64 20.68 -4.81 19.77
N LYS A 65 20.16 -4.61 20.99
CA LYS A 65 19.28 -3.49 21.36
C LYS A 65 19.99 -2.59 22.40
N ALA A 66 19.40 -1.43 22.70
CA ALA A 66 19.84 -0.62 23.83
C ALA A 66 19.37 -1.27 25.15
N TRP A 67 20.30 -1.83 25.92
CA TRP A 67 20.02 -2.44 27.22
C TRP A 67 20.70 -1.66 28.35
N LEU A 68 19.97 -1.40 29.43
CA LEU A 68 20.47 -0.77 30.65
C LEU A 68 20.48 -1.78 31.81
N PRO A 69 21.55 -1.84 32.64
CA PRO A 69 21.58 -2.68 33.84
C PRO A 69 20.48 -2.26 34.83
N THR A 70 19.68 -3.23 35.30
CA THR A 70 18.57 -3.00 36.23
C THR A 70 18.69 -3.77 37.55
N SER A 71 19.44 -4.87 37.60
CA SER A 71 19.87 -5.50 38.85
C SER A 71 21.20 -6.24 38.68
N ILE A 72 21.94 -6.41 39.78
CA ILE A 72 23.09 -7.32 39.88
C ILE A 72 22.99 -8.01 41.24
N ASP A 73 22.80 -9.33 41.27
CA ASP A 73 22.56 -10.07 42.52
C ASP A 73 23.80 -10.09 43.44
N LYS A 74 25.00 -10.17 42.86
CA LYS A 74 26.28 -10.03 43.57
C LYS A 74 27.32 -9.39 42.67
N ILE A 75 28.06 -8.41 43.19
CA ILE A 75 29.31 -7.92 42.58
C ILE A 75 30.45 -7.99 43.60
N SER A 76 31.67 -8.25 43.13
CA SER A 76 32.90 -8.29 43.92
C SER A 76 34.03 -7.68 43.12
N VAL A 77 34.74 -6.70 43.70
CA VAL A 77 35.73 -5.87 43.02
C VAL A 77 37.03 -5.86 43.83
N ASN A 78 38.13 -6.24 43.19
CA ASN A 78 39.49 -6.07 43.71
C ASN A 78 40.15 -4.87 43.04
N ARG A 79 41.15 -4.25 43.70
CA ARG A 79 41.81 -3.07 43.15
C ARG A 79 42.65 -3.43 41.92
N CYS A 80 42.41 -2.76 40.79
CA CYS A 80 43.15 -2.98 39.54
C CYS A 80 43.36 -1.67 38.75
N ILE A 81 44.63 -1.36 38.45
CA ILE A 81 45.06 -0.23 37.59
C ILE A 81 45.52 -0.67 36.19
N SER A 82 45.67 -1.97 35.95
CA SER A 82 46.10 -2.55 34.68
C SER A 82 44.92 -2.90 33.78
N ASP A 83 45.19 -3.08 32.49
CA ASP A 83 44.24 -3.63 31.51
C ASP A 83 43.64 -4.97 31.97
N VAL A 84 42.40 -5.23 31.56
CA VAL A 84 41.68 -6.46 31.94
C VAL A 84 41.13 -7.20 30.73
N VAL A 85 41.03 -8.51 30.85
CA VAL A 85 40.24 -9.37 29.97
C VAL A 85 38.92 -9.65 30.68
N THR A 86 37.80 -9.22 30.11
CA THR A 86 36.47 -9.58 30.58
C THR A 86 35.94 -10.79 29.82
N SER A 87 35.24 -11.69 30.52
CA SER A 87 34.57 -12.86 29.96
C SER A 87 33.19 -12.97 30.57
N VAL A 88 32.17 -13.11 29.74
CA VAL A 88 30.76 -13.09 30.15
C VAL A 88 29.96 -14.20 29.49
N SER A 89 28.91 -14.64 30.17
CA SER A 89 27.90 -15.55 29.63
C SER A 89 26.50 -15.00 29.92
N ALA A 90 25.67 -14.83 28.90
CA ALA A 90 24.37 -14.19 29.03
C ALA A 90 23.34 -14.77 28.07
N LYS A 91 22.10 -14.86 28.51
CA LYS A 91 20.94 -15.33 27.74
C LYS A 91 19.91 -14.21 27.59
N LEU A 92 19.23 -14.19 26.44
CA LEU A 92 18.04 -13.38 26.25
C LEU A 92 16.83 -14.08 26.87
N SER A 93 16.05 -13.34 27.66
CA SER A 93 14.78 -13.78 28.25
C SER A 93 13.61 -13.53 27.28
N SER A 94 12.47 -14.19 27.49
CA SER A 94 11.25 -14.02 26.67
C SER A 94 10.64 -12.61 26.74
N ASN A 95 11.02 -11.81 27.74
CA ASN A 95 10.68 -10.39 27.86
C ASN A 95 11.81 -9.46 27.38
N PHE A 96 12.68 -9.95 26.49
CA PHE A 96 13.85 -9.24 25.91
C PHE A 96 14.87 -8.69 26.91
N SER A 97 14.76 -9.00 28.20
CA SER A 97 15.79 -8.71 29.20
C SER A 97 16.98 -9.66 29.03
N VAL A 98 18.19 -9.13 29.17
CA VAL A 98 19.42 -9.93 29.20
C VAL A 98 19.67 -10.36 30.63
N ILE A 99 19.98 -11.64 30.84
CA ILE A 99 20.33 -12.21 32.14
C ILE A 99 21.66 -12.94 31.99
N GLY A 100 22.67 -12.61 32.79
CA GLY A 100 23.99 -13.22 32.67
C GLY A 100 24.96 -12.93 33.81
N ASP A 101 26.16 -13.47 33.67
CA ASP A 101 27.26 -13.37 34.61
C ASP A 101 28.53 -12.88 33.89
N GLY A 102 29.42 -12.19 34.60
CA GLY A 102 30.63 -11.60 34.02
C GLY A 102 31.81 -11.60 34.97
N ARG A 103 33.01 -11.85 34.45
CA ARG A 103 34.26 -11.88 35.21
C ARG A 103 35.39 -11.15 34.47
N CYS A 104 36.03 -10.20 35.13
CA CYS A 104 37.27 -9.58 34.66
C CYS A 104 38.49 -10.25 35.31
N THR A 105 39.52 -10.50 34.51
CA THR A 105 40.84 -10.93 34.99
C THR A 105 41.95 -10.00 34.53
N SER A 106 43.01 -9.89 35.34
CA SER A 106 44.26 -9.22 34.97
C SER A 106 45.43 -9.96 35.63
N GLY A 107 46.52 -10.21 34.90
CA GLY A 107 47.65 -11.02 35.39
C GLY A 107 47.27 -12.44 35.85
N GLY A 108 46.15 -12.99 35.35
CA GLY A 108 45.58 -14.28 35.81
C GLY A 108 44.71 -14.20 37.07
N MET A 109 44.69 -13.06 37.78
CA MET A 109 43.86 -12.85 38.96
C MET A 109 42.48 -12.31 38.59
N THR A 110 41.43 -12.73 39.30
CA THR A 110 40.08 -12.16 39.14
C THR A 110 39.98 -10.80 39.83
N VAL A 111 39.65 -9.77 39.05
CA VAL A 111 39.55 -8.37 39.52
C VAL A 111 38.11 -7.86 39.60
N VAL A 112 37.19 -8.44 38.82
CA VAL A 112 35.74 -8.27 39.00
C VAL A 112 35.07 -9.62 38.85
N GLU A 113 34.11 -9.92 39.71
CA GLU A 113 33.12 -10.98 39.50
C GLU A 113 31.72 -10.40 39.75
N SER A 114 30.84 -10.55 38.77
CA SER A 114 29.46 -10.07 38.78
C SER A 114 28.54 -11.23 38.41
N ILE A 115 27.59 -11.54 39.28
CA ILE A 115 26.67 -12.69 39.18
C ILE A 115 25.23 -12.17 39.21
N GLY A 116 24.35 -12.76 38.41
CA GLY A 116 22.93 -12.39 38.37
C GLY A 116 22.71 -10.99 37.81
N ILE A 117 23.47 -10.61 36.77
CA ILE A 117 23.31 -9.33 36.08
C ILE A 117 22.03 -9.41 35.25
N ARG A 118 21.14 -8.44 35.45
CA ARG A 118 19.95 -8.21 34.64
C ARG A 118 20.10 -6.89 33.91
N MET A 119 19.80 -6.89 32.61
CA MET A 119 19.65 -5.67 31.83
C MET A 119 18.26 -5.65 31.17
N SER A 120 17.54 -4.54 31.35
CA SER A 120 16.26 -4.29 30.67
C SER A 120 16.50 -3.46 29.40
N LEU A 121 15.52 -3.39 28.50
CA LEU A 121 15.57 -2.42 27.39
C LEU A 121 15.57 -0.98 27.95
N ALA A 122 16.26 -0.07 27.26
CA ALA A 122 16.31 1.35 27.65
C ALA A 122 14.95 2.05 27.48
N ASP A 123 14.26 1.74 26.39
CA ASP A 123 12.99 2.35 26.03
C ASP A 123 11.84 1.77 26.87
N SER A 124 11.23 2.62 27.70
CA SER A 124 10.15 2.24 28.63
C SER A 124 8.76 2.39 28.00
N ALA A 125 8.60 1.95 26.75
CA ALA A 125 7.33 1.95 26.04
C ALA A 125 7.25 0.75 25.07
N GLY A 126 6.04 0.26 24.83
CA GLY A 126 5.78 -0.81 23.86
C GLY A 126 5.82 -0.30 22.43
N ALA A 127 7.01 0.01 21.92
CA ALA A 127 7.23 -0.14 20.49
C ALA A 127 6.99 -1.63 20.15
N PRO A 128 6.13 -1.95 19.17
CA PRO A 128 6.05 -3.31 18.64
C PRO A 128 7.45 -3.76 18.18
N GLU A 129 7.65 -5.07 18.05
CA GLU A 129 8.72 -5.51 17.16
C GLU A 129 8.36 -4.98 15.77
N LEU A 130 9.14 -4.02 15.25
CA LEU A 130 9.35 -3.93 13.81
C LEU A 130 9.87 -5.31 13.40
N PRO A 131 9.10 -6.13 12.65
CA PRO A 131 9.53 -7.48 12.35
C PRO A 131 10.77 -7.46 11.46
N ASP A 132 11.47 -8.59 11.31
CA ASP A 132 12.63 -8.67 10.40
C ASP A 132 12.14 -8.71 8.93
N ALA A 133 11.58 -7.59 8.45
CA ALA A 133 11.02 -7.44 7.09
C ALA A 133 12.08 -7.61 6.00
N HIS A 134 13.37 -7.48 6.36
CA HIS A 134 14.51 -7.80 5.49
C HIS A 134 14.89 -9.30 5.51
N ALA A 135 14.13 -10.17 6.20
CA ALA A 135 14.36 -11.62 6.20
C ALA A 135 13.88 -12.31 4.90
N ALA A 136 12.94 -11.70 4.17
CA ALA A 136 12.45 -12.17 2.89
C ALA A 136 11.99 -10.98 2.02
N SER A 137 12.02 -11.15 0.70
CA SER A 137 11.40 -10.24 -0.26
C SER A 137 10.65 -11.01 -1.33
N ARG A 138 9.60 -10.41 -1.89
CA ARG A 138 8.80 -10.96 -2.99
C ARG A 138 9.10 -10.16 -4.26
N CYS A 139 9.39 -10.87 -5.35
CA CYS A 139 9.41 -10.27 -6.68
C CYS A 139 7.97 -10.17 -7.17
N GLU A 140 7.50 -8.95 -7.41
CA GLU A 140 6.23 -8.67 -8.08
C GLU A 140 6.52 -8.19 -9.50
N TRP A 141 5.91 -8.83 -10.49
CA TRP A 141 5.88 -8.35 -11.87
C TRP A 141 4.50 -7.75 -12.13
N ARG A 142 4.47 -6.53 -12.67
CA ARG A 142 3.24 -5.86 -13.14
C ARG A 142 3.55 -5.10 -14.43
N PRO A 143 2.55 -4.83 -15.28
CA PRO A 143 2.70 -3.96 -16.43
C PRO A 143 3.37 -2.62 -16.11
N ASP A 144 4.33 -2.24 -16.96
CA ASP A 144 5.15 -1.03 -16.85
C ASP A 144 4.42 0.16 -17.49
N ILE A 145 4.30 1.27 -16.75
CA ILE A 145 3.48 2.44 -17.13
C ILE A 145 3.93 3.12 -18.43
N ASP A 146 5.17 2.90 -18.86
CA ASP A 146 5.72 3.48 -20.10
C ASP A 146 5.27 2.74 -21.37
N PHE A 147 4.46 1.68 -21.21
CA PHE A 147 3.98 0.81 -22.30
C PHE A 147 2.46 0.64 -22.30
N LEU A 148 1.74 1.43 -21.50
CA LEU A 148 0.28 1.37 -21.34
C LEU A 148 -0.39 2.62 -21.90
N HIS A 149 -1.44 2.44 -22.69
CA HIS A 149 -2.22 3.56 -23.23
C HIS A 149 -3.10 4.18 -22.14
N MET A 150 -3.01 5.50 -21.91
CA MET A 150 -3.78 6.18 -20.86
C MET A 150 -5.30 6.01 -20.97
N ASN A 151 -5.82 5.81 -22.18
CA ASN A 151 -7.24 5.51 -22.42
C ASN A 151 -7.70 4.18 -21.79
N GLU A 152 -6.77 3.27 -21.48
CA GLU A 152 -7.02 2.01 -20.75
C GLU A 152 -6.92 2.18 -19.23
N LEU A 153 -6.32 3.26 -18.72
CA LEU A 153 -5.99 3.42 -17.29
C LEU A 153 -6.80 4.50 -16.56
N ILE A 154 -7.49 5.36 -17.31
CA ILE A 154 -8.26 6.50 -16.80
C ILE A 154 -9.64 6.47 -17.46
N HIS A 155 -10.69 6.45 -16.63
CA HIS A 155 -12.05 6.15 -17.08
C HIS A 155 -13.11 7.10 -16.48
N ALA A 156 -14.20 7.28 -17.22
CA ALA A 156 -15.39 7.93 -16.71
C ALA A 156 -16.16 7.01 -15.74
N PRO A 157 -16.56 7.49 -14.54
CA PRO A 157 -17.39 6.72 -13.61
C PRO A 157 -18.66 6.18 -14.26
N ALA A 158 -19.05 4.97 -13.85
CA ALA A 158 -20.26 4.31 -14.36
C ALA A 158 -21.50 5.22 -14.26
N GLY A 159 -22.25 5.33 -15.36
CA GLY A 159 -23.45 6.17 -15.44
C GLY A 159 -23.21 7.67 -15.64
N ARG A 160 -21.94 8.16 -15.67
CA ARG A 160 -21.64 9.60 -15.81
C ARG A 160 -22.35 10.27 -16.99
N THR A 161 -22.39 9.64 -18.16
CA THR A 161 -23.10 10.16 -19.34
C THR A 161 -24.59 10.43 -19.08
N ASP A 162 -25.26 9.55 -18.33
CA ASP A 162 -26.69 9.71 -18.00
C ASP A 162 -26.93 10.78 -16.92
N HIS A 163 -26.01 10.91 -15.96
CA HIS A 163 -26.01 11.99 -14.99
C HIS A 163 -25.80 13.36 -15.67
N LEU A 164 -24.81 13.46 -16.58
CA LEU A 164 -24.53 14.68 -17.34
C LEU A 164 -25.69 15.08 -18.25
N ARG A 165 -26.33 14.12 -18.92
CA ARG A 165 -27.54 14.34 -19.73
C ARG A 165 -28.70 14.89 -18.89
N LEU A 166 -28.85 14.47 -17.63
CA LEU A 166 -29.86 15.00 -16.70
C LEU A 166 -29.49 16.39 -16.14
N LEU A 167 -28.22 16.63 -15.83
CA LEU A 167 -27.75 17.94 -15.37
C LEU A 167 -27.83 19.01 -16.46
N GLU A 168 -27.57 18.66 -17.72
CA GLU A 168 -27.71 19.60 -18.85
C GLU A 168 -29.18 19.92 -19.15
N GLU A 169 -30.08 18.93 -19.01
CA GLU A 169 -31.53 19.16 -19.08
C GLU A 169 -32.01 20.10 -17.96
N LEU A 170 -31.55 19.89 -16.72
CA LEU A 170 -31.84 20.76 -15.57
C LEU A 170 -31.25 22.17 -15.77
N GLY A 171 -30.05 22.27 -16.33
CA GLY A 171 -29.38 23.53 -16.66
C GLY A 171 -30.16 24.36 -17.68
N ASP A 172 -30.62 23.75 -18.79
CA ASP A 172 -31.46 24.44 -19.78
C ASP A 172 -32.83 24.86 -19.19
N ILE A 173 -33.42 24.11 -18.24
CA ILE A 173 -34.62 24.55 -17.49
C ILE A 173 -34.33 25.80 -16.65
N CYS A 174 -33.28 25.75 -15.82
CA CYS A 174 -32.95 26.85 -14.91
C CYS A 174 -32.49 28.11 -15.65
N LEU A 175 -31.84 27.96 -16.81
CA LEU A 175 -31.57 29.05 -17.74
C LEU A 175 -32.86 29.69 -18.27
N LEU A 176 -33.85 28.89 -18.71
CA LEU A 176 -35.15 29.37 -19.19
C LEU A 176 -35.91 30.15 -18.10
N LEU A 177 -35.97 29.62 -16.88
CA LEU A 177 -36.61 30.28 -15.74
C LEU A 177 -35.91 31.59 -15.36
N SER A 178 -34.57 31.62 -15.38
CA SER A 178 -33.79 32.84 -15.16
C SER A 178 -34.06 33.90 -16.25
N GLN A 179 -34.17 33.50 -17.52
CA GLN A 179 -34.52 34.41 -18.62
C GLN A 179 -35.93 35.02 -18.45
N ARG A 180 -36.93 34.25 -17.97
CA ARG A 180 -38.26 34.76 -17.62
C ARG A 180 -38.15 35.83 -16.52
N SER A 181 -37.51 35.49 -15.39
CA SER A 181 -37.25 36.42 -14.27
C SER A 181 -36.56 37.72 -14.71
N PHE A 182 -35.50 37.64 -15.52
CA PHE A 182 -34.74 38.81 -16.02
C PHE A 182 -35.50 39.68 -17.02
N SER A 183 -36.68 39.23 -17.48
CA SER A 183 -37.59 39.96 -18.37
C SER A 183 -38.75 40.58 -17.60
N GLU A 184 -39.24 39.89 -16.56
CA GLU A 184 -40.30 40.35 -15.67
C GLU A 184 -39.82 41.40 -14.64
N SER A 185 -38.59 41.27 -14.15
CA SER A 185 -37.96 42.23 -13.23
C SER A 185 -36.58 42.68 -13.70
N PRO A 186 -36.49 43.67 -14.62
CA PRO A 186 -35.22 44.17 -15.13
C PRO A 186 -34.47 45.02 -14.09
N ARG A 187 -33.71 44.35 -13.22
CA ARG A 187 -32.79 44.96 -12.24
C ARG A 187 -31.39 45.11 -12.82
N SER A 188 -30.66 46.14 -12.36
CA SER A 188 -29.23 46.30 -12.64
C SER A 188 -28.41 45.48 -11.64
N PRO A 189 -27.56 44.52 -12.07
CA PRO A 189 -26.69 43.79 -11.15
C PRO A 189 -25.65 44.71 -10.52
N MET A 190 -25.34 44.50 -9.23
CA MET A 190 -24.48 45.42 -8.46
C MET A 190 -22.98 45.21 -8.67
N LEU A 191 -22.55 44.07 -9.22
CA LEU A 191 -21.14 43.72 -9.38
C LEU A 191 -20.75 43.55 -10.87
N PRO A 192 -19.58 44.04 -11.34
CA PRO A 192 -19.24 44.07 -12.76
C PRO A 192 -19.21 42.71 -13.49
N HIS A 193 -18.88 41.63 -12.77
CA HIS A 193 -18.88 40.28 -13.35
C HIS A 193 -20.31 39.74 -13.55
N LEU A 194 -21.25 40.08 -12.66
CA LEU A 194 -22.66 39.70 -12.78
C LEU A 194 -23.34 40.37 -13.98
N SER A 195 -22.88 41.55 -14.40
CA SER A 195 -23.27 42.17 -15.68
C SER A 195 -22.90 41.30 -16.89
N LYS A 196 -21.71 40.67 -16.88
CA LYS A 196 -21.30 39.72 -17.93
C LYS A 196 -22.14 38.44 -17.88
N TYR A 197 -22.40 37.92 -16.68
CA TYR A 197 -23.25 36.74 -16.46
C TYR A 197 -24.68 36.93 -16.99
N VAL A 198 -25.36 38.02 -16.62
CA VAL A 198 -26.72 38.31 -17.11
C VAL A 198 -26.74 38.49 -18.64
N ALA A 199 -25.70 39.07 -19.24
CA ALA A 199 -25.58 39.16 -20.70
C ALA A 199 -25.42 37.77 -21.35
N TRP A 200 -24.57 36.89 -20.79
CA TRP A 200 -24.40 35.52 -21.26
C TRP A 200 -25.68 34.69 -21.14
N VAL A 201 -26.40 34.75 -20.00
CA VAL A 201 -27.67 34.04 -19.82
C VAL A 201 -28.70 34.46 -20.87
N ARG A 202 -28.81 35.76 -21.18
CA ARG A 202 -29.70 36.27 -22.24
C ARG A 202 -29.30 35.78 -23.64
N ALA A 203 -28.00 35.64 -23.92
CA ALA A 203 -27.50 35.15 -25.20
C ALA A 203 -27.82 33.66 -25.48
N GLN A 204 -28.06 32.84 -24.45
CA GLN A 204 -28.36 31.41 -24.63
C GLN A 204 -29.74 31.10 -25.25
N SER A 205 -30.63 32.08 -25.35
CA SER A 205 -32.03 31.95 -25.79
C SER A 205 -32.21 31.11 -27.07
N THR A 206 -31.48 31.41 -28.15
CA THR A 206 -31.57 30.67 -29.43
C THR A 206 -31.16 29.20 -29.32
N SER A 207 -30.26 28.86 -28.39
CA SER A 207 -29.70 27.50 -28.21
C SER A 207 -30.50 26.64 -27.22
N ILE A 208 -31.39 27.21 -26.42
CA ILE A 208 -32.28 26.46 -25.52
C ILE A 208 -33.46 25.88 -26.32
N VAL A 209 -34.03 26.68 -27.23
CA VAL A 209 -35.18 26.32 -28.07
C VAL A 209 -34.90 25.15 -29.03
N THR A 210 -33.63 24.87 -29.35
CA THR A 210 -33.24 23.73 -30.20
C THR A 210 -32.93 22.43 -29.44
N ARG A 211 -32.77 22.48 -28.11
CA ARG A 211 -32.46 21.29 -27.28
C ARG A 211 -33.64 20.84 -26.42
N LEU A 212 -34.41 21.78 -25.88
CA LEU A 212 -35.67 21.47 -25.20
C LEU A 212 -36.80 21.27 -26.23
N PRO A 213 -37.82 20.43 -25.97
CA PRO A 213 -38.98 20.34 -26.83
C PRO A 213 -39.69 21.70 -26.97
N TRP A 214 -40.08 22.07 -28.19
CA TRP A 214 -40.74 23.36 -28.51
C TRP A 214 -41.94 23.67 -27.59
N THR A 215 -42.64 22.65 -27.11
CA THR A 215 -43.76 22.75 -26.15
C THR A 215 -43.37 23.43 -24.82
N TRP A 216 -42.11 23.36 -24.39
CA TRP A 216 -41.67 23.89 -23.09
C TRP A 216 -41.63 25.41 -23.04
N THR A 217 -41.56 26.07 -24.19
CA THR A 217 -41.72 27.54 -24.28
C THR A 217 -43.09 28.01 -23.79
N GLY A 218 -44.12 27.15 -23.88
CA GLY A 218 -45.49 27.41 -23.46
C GLY A 218 -46.01 26.55 -22.31
N LEU A 219 -45.14 25.83 -21.58
CA LEU A 219 -45.54 25.14 -20.35
C LEU A 219 -45.77 26.12 -19.19
N ASP A 220 -46.77 25.81 -18.37
CA ASP A 220 -46.98 26.41 -17.07
C ASP A 220 -45.88 26.04 -16.06
N ASN A 221 -45.88 26.73 -14.91
CA ASN A 221 -44.85 26.55 -13.89
C ASN A 221 -45.02 25.25 -13.09
N GLU A 222 -46.20 24.61 -13.12
CA GLU A 222 -46.44 23.33 -12.42
C GLU A 222 -45.78 22.18 -13.18
N ALA A 223 -45.96 22.12 -14.50
CA ALA A 223 -45.32 21.11 -15.37
C ALA A 223 -43.79 21.22 -15.36
N ILE A 224 -43.24 22.44 -15.31
CA ILE A 224 -41.80 22.67 -15.17
C ILE A 224 -41.29 22.19 -13.79
N SER A 225 -42.01 22.51 -12.71
CA SER A 225 -41.64 22.09 -11.35
C SER A 225 -41.66 20.56 -11.20
N ALA A 226 -42.71 19.89 -11.68
CA ALA A 226 -42.81 18.43 -11.67
C ALA A 226 -41.69 17.76 -12.49
N ARG A 227 -41.18 18.41 -13.54
CA ARG A 227 -40.01 17.91 -14.30
C ARG A 227 -38.70 18.09 -13.53
N ILE A 228 -38.51 19.21 -12.85
CA ILE A 228 -37.36 19.43 -11.95
C ILE A 228 -37.34 18.36 -10.85
N GLU A 229 -38.47 18.15 -10.16
CA GLU A 229 -38.61 17.09 -9.14
C GLU A 229 -38.31 15.70 -9.70
N GLY A 230 -38.80 15.39 -10.91
CA GLY A 230 -38.50 14.13 -11.60
C GLY A 230 -37.04 13.94 -12.01
N ILE A 231 -36.27 15.03 -12.21
CA ILE A 231 -34.83 14.96 -12.46
C ILE A 231 -34.08 14.79 -11.12
N ILE A 232 -34.41 15.57 -10.10
CA ILE A 232 -33.80 15.46 -8.75
C ILE A 232 -34.00 14.05 -8.18
N SER A 233 -35.23 13.51 -8.27
CA SER A 233 -35.58 12.16 -7.83
C SER A 233 -34.72 11.07 -8.51
N ARG A 234 -34.38 11.24 -9.79
CA ARG A 234 -33.49 10.33 -10.53
C ARG A 234 -32.00 10.49 -10.20
N LEU A 235 -31.60 11.62 -9.64
CA LEU A 235 -30.21 11.90 -9.28
C LEU A 235 -29.93 11.72 -7.78
N ALA A 236 -30.95 11.56 -6.93
CA ALA A 236 -30.86 11.60 -5.47
C ALA A 236 -29.78 10.68 -4.87
N ASP A 237 -29.69 9.43 -5.34
CA ASP A 237 -28.72 8.43 -4.86
C ASP A 237 -27.41 8.42 -5.69
N THR A 238 -27.05 9.56 -6.31
CA THR A 238 -25.91 9.68 -7.23
C THR A 238 -24.98 10.83 -6.85
N ALA A 239 -23.72 10.78 -7.31
CA ALA A 239 -22.76 11.87 -7.14
C ALA A 239 -23.20 13.22 -7.77
N ALA A 240 -24.24 13.22 -8.62
CA ALA A 240 -24.81 14.43 -9.21
C ALA A 240 -25.91 15.09 -8.35
N ALA A 241 -26.38 14.45 -7.25
CA ALA A 241 -27.41 15.04 -6.38
C ALA A 241 -27.03 16.42 -5.81
N PRO A 242 -25.79 16.66 -5.29
CA PRO A 242 -25.41 17.98 -4.79
C PRO A 242 -25.40 19.03 -5.91
N VAL A 243 -24.93 18.66 -7.10
CA VAL A 243 -24.88 19.55 -8.28
C VAL A 243 -26.28 19.96 -8.73
N ALA A 244 -27.22 19.00 -8.79
CA ALA A 244 -28.62 19.28 -9.11
C ALA A 244 -29.26 20.22 -8.06
N SER A 245 -29.00 19.98 -6.78
CA SER A 245 -29.47 20.84 -5.68
C SER A 245 -28.93 22.27 -5.83
N ILE A 246 -27.64 22.44 -6.14
CA ILE A 246 -26.99 23.74 -6.34
C ILE A 246 -27.56 24.49 -7.56
N ILE A 247 -27.78 23.81 -8.69
CA ILE A 247 -28.42 24.40 -9.89
C ILE A 247 -29.81 24.96 -9.54
N CYS A 248 -30.62 24.19 -8.82
CA CYS A 248 -31.94 24.62 -8.36
C CYS A 248 -31.86 25.77 -7.35
N GLN A 249 -30.98 25.69 -6.34
CA GLN A 249 -30.80 26.74 -5.34
C GLN A 249 -30.37 28.07 -5.96
N ILE A 250 -29.49 28.04 -6.98
CA ILE A 250 -29.11 29.21 -7.77
C ILE A 250 -30.33 29.77 -8.53
N CYS A 251 -31.11 28.91 -9.19
CA CYS A 251 -32.32 29.32 -9.90
C CYS A 251 -33.37 29.98 -8.99
N THR A 252 -33.62 29.42 -7.81
CA THR A 252 -34.63 29.94 -6.87
C THR A 252 -34.21 31.25 -6.21
N ASN A 253 -32.91 31.47 -5.98
CA ASN A 253 -32.40 32.62 -5.24
C ASN A 253 -31.68 33.66 -6.14
N MET A 254 -31.88 33.60 -7.45
CA MET A 254 -31.16 34.39 -8.47
C MET A 254 -31.11 35.91 -8.15
N ASP A 255 -32.21 36.48 -7.67
CA ASP A 255 -32.28 37.89 -7.25
C ASP A 255 -31.25 38.28 -6.17
N SER A 256 -31.06 37.41 -5.16
CA SER A 256 -30.12 37.61 -4.04
C SER A 256 -28.65 37.44 -4.46
N PHE A 257 -28.40 36.73 -5.58
CA PHE A 257 -27.10 36.72 -6.23
C PHE A 257 -26.84 38.02 -6.97
N LEU A 258 -27.82 38.55 -7.71
CA LEU A 258 -27.67 39.78 -8.50
C LEU A 258 -27.61 41.07 -7.64
N SER A 259 -28.23 41.08 -6.46
CA SER A 259 -28.07 42.14 -5.45
C SER A 259 -26.71 42.10 -4.74
N GLY A 260 -25.99 40.98 -4.81
CA GLY A 260 -24.74 40.74 -4.09
C GLY A 260 -24.92 40.26 -2.65
N GLU A 261 -26.15 40.20 -2.12
CA GLU A 261 -26.44 39.85 -0.72
C GLU A 261 -26.05 38.39 -0.39
N SER A 262 -26.20 37.46 -1.33
CA SER A 262 -25.81 36.04 -1.16
C SER A 262 -24.32 35.84 -0.88
N PHE A 263 -23.44 36.72 -1.35
CA PHE A 263 -21.98 36.57 -1.16
C PHE A 263 -21.54 36.85 0.29
N GLY A 264 -22.37 37.53 1.09
CA GLY A 264 -22.12 37.71 2.52
C GLY A 264 -22.70 36.61 3.42
N ASN A 265 -23.71 35.86 2.94
CA ASN A 265 -24.59 35.04 3.77
C ASN A 265 -24.77 33.57 3.31
N GLY A 266 -24.09 33.11 2.25
CA GLY A 266 -24.16 31.69 1.87
C GLY A 266 -23.28 31.23 0.72
N PHE A 267 -23.02 32.08 -0.28
CA PHE A 267 -22.22 31.70 -1.45
C PHE A 267 -20.71 31.85 -1.18
N SER A 268 -20.20 30.92 -0.37
CA SER A 268 -18.77 30.70 -0.16
C SER A 268 -18.25 29.63 -1.12
N ASP A 269 -16.93 29.58 -1.34
CA ASP A 269 -16.29 28.52 -2.15
C ASP A 269 -16.64 27.11 -1.65
N GLY A 270 -16.90 26.97 -0.34
CA GLY A 270 -17.39 25.74 0.30
C GLY A 270 -18.71 25.20 -0.29
N MET A 271 -19.58 26.06 -0.82
CA MET A 271 -20.81 25.62 -1.51
C MET A 271 -20.52 24.97 -2.87
N LEU A 272 -19.38 25.30 -3.50
CA LEU A 272 -19.02 24.79 -4.83
C LEU A 272 -18.11 23.56 -4.79
N ILE A 273 -17.63 23.15 -3.62
CA ILE A 273 -16.80 21.93 -3.46
C ILE A 273 -17.47 20.72 -4.13
N PRO A 274 -18.77 20.39 -3.91
CA PRO A 274 -19.40 19.23 -4.56
C PRO A 274 -19.51 19.34 -6.08
N VAL A 275 -19.47 20.57 -6.63
CA VAL A 275 -19.47 20.81 -8.08
C VAL A 275 -18.07 20.54 -8.64
N TYR A 276 -17.04 21.05 -8.00
CA TYR A 276 -15.65 20.78 -8.40
C TYR A 276 -15.29 19.29 -8.21
N GLU A 277 -15.76 18.64 -7.14
CA GLU A 277 -15.63 17.19 -6.92
C GLU A 277 -16.30 16.40 -8.06
N PHE A 278 -17.58 16.67 -8.34
CA PHE A 278 -18.31 15.96 -9.40
C PHE A 278 -17.65 16.16 -10.78
N ILE A 279 -17.15 17.35 -11.11
CA ILE A 279 -16.44 17.56 -12.38
C ILE A 279 -15.07 16.85 -12.35
N GLY A 280 -14.38 16.86 -11.21
CA GLY A 280 -13.08 16.21 -11.00
C GLY A 280 -13.11 14.67 -11.01
N GLN A 281 -14.25 14.05 -10.73
CA GLN A 281 -14.43 12.59 -10.69
C GLN A 281 -14.07 11.90 -12.01
N MET A 282 -12.95 11.19 -12.00
CA MET A 282 -12.53 10.15 -12.95
C MET A 282 -12.00 8.97 -12.13
N ASP A 283 -12.13 7.76 -12.64
CA ASP A 283 -11.32 6.64 -12.17
C ASP A 283 -9.89 6.81 -12.72
N ARG A 284 -8.89 6.60 -11.86
CA ARG A 284 -7.44 6.66 -12.16
C ARG A 284 -6.67 5.56 -11.43
N THR A 285 -7.38 4.54 -10.93
CA THR A 285 -6.86 3.52 -10.00
C THR A 285 -5.67 2.78 -10.62
N GLU A 286 -5.85 2.23 -11.82
CA GLU A 286 -4.77 1.55 -12.54
C GLU A 286 -3.61 2.50 -12.88
N PHE A 287 -3.89 3.75 -13.29
CA PHE A 287 -2.84 4.74 -13.57
C PHE A 287 -1.91 4.97 -12.36
N ILE A 288 -2.46 5.23 -11.17
CA ILE A 288 -1.65 5.47 -9.96
C ILE A 288 -0.92 4.20 -9.51
N GLN A 289 -1.59 3.04 -9.51
CA GLN A 289 -0.97 1.77 -9.13
C GLN A 289 0.17 1.34 -10.07
N HIS A 290 0.00 1.48 -11.39
CA HIS A 290 1.05 1.17 -12.36
C HIS A 290 2.21 2.16 -12.29
N LEU A 291 1.93 3.45 -12.06
CA LEU A 291 2.97 4.47 -11.89
C LEU A 291 3.78 4.24 -10.60
N GLY A 292 3.13 3.94 -9.48
CA GLY A 292 3.78 3.61 -8.21
C GLY A 292 4.60 2.33 -8.26
N HIS A 293 4.11 1.28 -8.94
CA HIS A 293 4.91 0.07 -9.19
C HIS A 293 6.12 0.37 -10.10
N SER A 294 5.90 1.14 -11.17
CA SER A 294 6.97 1.46 -12.12
C SER A 294 8.04 2.37 -11.50
N LYS A 295 7.69 3.24 -10.54
CA LYS A 295 8.66 4.09 -9.84
C LYS A 295 8.35 4.17 -8.33
N PRO A 296 8.80 3.21 -7.51
CA PRO A 296 8.39 3.09 -6.09
C PRO A 296 8.84 4.24 -5.18
N ASN A 297 9.66 5.17 -5.68
CA ASN A 297 10.12 6.36 -4.98
C ASN A 297 9.44 7.66 -5.48
N LEU A 298 8.21 7.61 -6.03
CA LEU A 298 7.55 8.78 -6.65
C LEU A 298 7.71 10.10 -5.87
N ARG A 299 8.14 11.13 -6.58
CA ARG A 299 8.14 12.54 -6.16
C ARG A 299 6.95 13.23 -6.83
N ILE A 300 5.93 13.58 -6.04
CA ILE A 300 4.65 14.12 -6.52
C ILE A 300 4.51 15.60 -6.14
N LEU A 301 4.04 16.42 -7.07
CA LEU A 301 3.65 17.82 -6.85
C LEU A 301 2.18 18.01 -7.22
N GLU A 302 1.33 18.40 -6.28
CA GLU A 302 -0.08 18.71 -6.53
C GLU A 302 -0.32 20.22 -6.51
N ILE A 303 -0.96 20.73 -7.57
CA ILE A 303 -1.19 22.15 -7.83
C ILE A 303 -2.71 22.40 -7.89
N GLY A 304 -3.18 23.31 -7.02
CA GLY A 304 -4.57 23.77 -7.02
C GLY A 304 -5.41 23.32 -5.82
N ALA A 305 -4.82 22.61 -4.85
CA ALA A 305 -5.48 21.94 -3.72
C ALA A 305 -6.20 22.87 -2.69
N GLY A 306 -6.37 24.16 -3.00
CA GLY A 306 -7.03 25.15 -2.14
C GLY A 306 -8.54 25.27 -2.29
N LYS A 307 -9.17 24.58 -3.25
CA LYS A 307 -10.61 24.71 -3.59
C LYS A 307 -11.48 23.50 -3.20
N GLY A 308 -11.06 22.79 -2.15
CA GLY A 308 -11.77 21.61 -1.62
C GLY A 308 -11.56 20.32 -2.42
N VAL A 309 -11.18 20.40 -3.70
CA VAL A 309 -10.71 19.24 -4.46
C VAL A 309 -9.20 19.10 -4.28
N SER A 310 -8.79 17.96 -3.74
CA SER A 310 -7.39 17.54 -3.67
C SER A 310 -7.32 16.01 -3.70
N LEU A 311 -6.36 15.45 -4.44
CA LEU A 311 -6.29 14.02 -4.74
C LEU A 311 -5.43 13.22 -3.75
N HIS A 312 -4.70 13.89 -2.85
CA HIS A 312 -3.70 13.26 -1.98
C HIS A 312 -4.18 12.10 -1.11
N HIS A 313 -5.42 12.09 -0.62
CA HIS A 313 -5.94 10.93 0.14
C HIS A 313 -6.00 9.70 -0.78
N PHE A 314 -6.75 9.79 -1.88
CA PHE A 314 -6.86 8.73 -2.89
C PHE A 314 -5.48 8.28 -3.41
N ILE A 315 -4.57 9.21 -3.71
CA ILE A 315 -3.25 8.86 -4.24
C ILE A 315 -2.37 8.19 -3.18
N VAL A 316 -2.43 8.62 -1.91
CA VAL A 316 -1.71 7.93 -0.83
C VAL A 316 -2.32 6.54 -0.59
N ASP A 317 -3.65 6.40 -0.60
CA ASP A 317 -4.33 5.11 -0.44
C ASP A 317 -3.92 4.13 -1.57
N GLU A 318 -3.96 4.54 -2.84
CA GLU A 318 -3.58 3.70 -3.98
C GLU A 318 -2.06 3.43 -4.10
N LEU A 319 -1.22 4.26 -3.48
CA LEU A 319 0.22 4.02 -3.33
C LEU A 319 0.58 3.27 -2.04
N THR A 320 -0.38 3.01 -1.14
CA THR A 320 -0.16 2.28 0.11
C THR A 320 -0.31 0.77 -0.13
N ARG A 321 0.78 0.04 0.04
CA ARG A 321 0.80 -1.42 -0.03
C ARG A 321 0.10 -2.05 1.20
N PRO A 322 -0.36 -3.32 1.11
CA PRO A 322 -1.00 -4.01 2.24
C PRO A 322 -0.12 -4.19 3.50
N ASP A 323 1.19 -4.01 3.36
CA ASP A 323 2.20 -4.04 4.42
C ASP A 323 2.43 -2.65 5.08
N GLY A 324 1.83 -1.59 4.54
CA GLY A 324 1.97 -0.20 4.98
C GLY A 324 3.12 0.58 4.33
N GLU A 325 3.85 0.00 3.38
CA GLU A 325 4.83 0.73 2.55
C GLU A 325 4.10 1.65 1.56
N ILE A 326 4.42 2.95 1.59
CA ILE A 326 3.86 3.94 0.65
C ILE A 326 4.87 4.16 -0.47
N LEU A 327 4.45 3.94 -1.71
CA LEU A 327 5.28 4.04 -2.92
C LEU A 327 5.48 5.50 -3.39
N CYS A 328 5.89 6.37 -2.46
CA CYS A 328 6.12 7.80 -2.68
C CYS A 328 7.24 8.30 -1.75
N SER A 329 8.32 8.86 -2.31
CA SER A 329 9.42 9.43 -1.53
C SER A 329 9.10 10.82 -0.98
N LYS A 330 8.33 11.63 -1.72
CA LYS A 330 8.03 13.04 -1.41
C LYS A 330 6.71 13.44 -2.09
N TYR A 331 5.81 14.10 -1.36
CA TYR A 331 4.54 14.62 -1.91
C TYR A 331 4.34 16.06 -1.47
N ASN A 332 4.44 17.03 -2.39
CA ASN A 332 4.25 18.44 -2.10
C ASN A 332 2.87 18.91 -2.59
N ILE A 333 2.01 19.34 -1.67
CA ILE A 333 0.70 19.92 -1.96
C ILE A 333 0.81 21.43 -1.99
N THR A 334 0.23 22.06 -3.02
CA THR A 334 0.32 23.49 -3.24
C THR A 334 -1.02 24.16 -3.55
N SER A 335 -1.18 25.36 -3.01
CA SER A 335 -2.29 26.28 -3.31
C SER A 335 -1.77 27.69 -3.61
N PRO A 336 -2.52 28.51 -4.36
CA PRO A 336 -2.23 29.93 -4.46
C PRO A 336 -2.38 30.63 -3.09
N GLY A 337 -1.32 31.28 -2.62
CA GLY A 337 -1.32 32.06 -1.39
C GLY A 337 -1.04 31.25 -0.11
N TYR A 338 -1.19 31.92 1.04
CA TYR A 338 -0.72 31.40 2.33
C TYR A 338 -1.59 30.25 2.86
N VAL A 339 -1.08 29.02 2.76
CA VAL A 339 -1.69 27.83 3.38
C VAL A 339 -1.90 28.06 4.88
N VAL A 340 -3.15 28.03 5.34
CA VAL A 340 -3.46 28.10 6.77
C VAL A 340 -3.05 26.78 7.42
N LYS A 341 -1.89 26.82 8.09
CA LYS A 341 -1.10 25.69 8.61
C LYS A 341 -1.75 24.86 9.74
N MET A 342 -3.08 24.85 9.87
CA MET A 342 -3.82 24.39 11.05
C MET A 342 -4.97 23.39 10.77
N THR A 343 -5.19 22.96 9.53
CA THR A 343 -6.32 22.06 9.16
C THR A 343 -5.95 20.86 8.28
N GLN A 344 -4.69 20.69 7.90
CA GLN A 344 -4.25 19.55 7.07
C GLN A 344 -3.25 18.69 7.84
N GLU A 345 -3.66 17.44 8.11
CA GLU A 345 -2.83 16.42 8.75
C GLU A 345 -1.90 15.79 7.70
N LYS A 346 -0.65 15.49 8.08
CA LYS A 346 0.26 14.74 7.20
C LYS A 346 -0.15 13.26 7.25
N LEU A 347 -0.61 12.70 6.13
CA LEU A 347 -0.88 11.27 6.00
C LEU A 347 0.40 10.43 6.20
N PHE A 348 1.56 10.96 5.79
CA PHE A 348 2.86 10.32 6.00
C PHE A 348 3.99 11.37 6.15
N PRO A 349 5.17 10.99 6.72
CA PRO A 349 6.19 11.96 7.12
C PRO A 349 6.71 12.90 6.03
N ASN A 350 6.83 12.39 4.79
CA ASN A 350 7.44 13.09 3.64
C ASN A 350 6.42 13.87 2.78
N MET A 351 5.18 14.00 3.26
CA MET A 351 4.15 14.86 2.70
C MET A 351 4.36 16.31 3.16
N GLU A 352 4.34 17.30 2.27
CA GLU A 352 4.59 18.70 2.58
C GLU A 352 3.52 19.63 1.99
N PHE A 353 3.36 20.82 2.60
CA PHE A 353 2.40 21.84 2.17
C PHE A 353 3.13 23.15 1.91
N ALA A 354 2.98 23.72 0.70
CA ALA A 354 3.65 24.94 0.28
C ALA A 354 2.70 25.90 -0.46
N SER A 355 3.08 27.17 -0.57
CA SER A 355 2.43 28.13 -1.48
C SER A 355 3.10 28.02 -2.84
N PHE A 356 2.33 27.98 -3.92
CA PHE A 356 2.87 28.07 -5.28
C PHE A 356 2.00 28.96 -6.17
N ASP A 357 2.65 29.88 -6.86
CA ASP A 357 2.08 30.75 -7.88
C ASP A 357 2.71 30.40 -9.23
N ILE A 358 1.95 29.68 -10.05
CA ILE A 358 2.33 29.22 -11.40
C ILE A 358 2.73 30.35 -12.35
N SER A 359 2.28 31.60 -12.11
CA SER A 359 2.63 32.75 -12.95
C SER A 359 4.07 33.24 -12.75
N LYS A 360 4.74 32.79 -11.68
CA LYS A 360 6.09 33.20 -11.30
C LYS A 360 7.07 32.04 -11.44
N ASP A 361 8.36 32.37 -11.51
CA ASP A 361 9.41 31.37 -11.52
C ASP A 361 9.34 30.49 -10.24
N PRO A 362 9.47 29.16 -10.33
CA PRO A 362 9.37 28.29 -9.17
C PRO A 362 10.58 28.38 -8.23
N PHE A 363 11.77 28.69 -8.75
CA PHE A 363 13.00 28.72 -7.96
C PHE A 363 13.07 29.97 -7.07
N ASP A 364 12.59 31.11 -7.57
CA ASP A 364 12.34 32.33 -6.78
C ASP A 364 11.32 32.11 -5.63
N GLN A 365 10.50 31.06 -5.70
CA GLN A 365 9.52 30.69 -4.67
C GLN A 365 10.06 29.65 -3.67
N GLY A 366 11.32 29.24 -3.80
CA GLY A 366 11.96 28.28 -2.89
C GLY A 366 11.70 26.81 -3.23
N PHE A 367 11.22 26.51 -4.45
CA PHE A 367 11.33 25.15 -5.00
C PHE A 367 12.76 24.91 -5.46
N GLU A 368 13.23 23.68 -5.33
CA GLU A 368 14.57 23.26 -5.76
C GLU A 368 14.52 22.72 -7.21
N GLU A 369 15.65 22.61 -7.91
CA GLU A 369 15.78 21.88 -9.19
C GLU A 369 15.60 20.34 -9.03
N VAL A 370 15.14 19.89 -7.87
CA VAL A 370 14.76 18.51 -7.57
C VAL A 370 13.44 18.21 -8.29
N GLY A 371 13.53 17.83 -9.56
CA GLY A 371 12.38 17.56 -10.41
C GLY A 371 11.46 16.45 -9.88
N TYR A 372 10.17 16.62 -10.13
CA TYR A 372 9.09 15.69 -9.79
C TYR A 372 8.83 14.67 -10.91
N ASP A 373 8.42 13.46 -10.51
CA ASP A 373 8.03 12.36 -11.40
C ASP A 373 6.59 12.51 -11.89
N LEU A 374 5.72 13.06 -11.03
CA LEU A 374 4.33 13.36 -11.34
C LEU A 374 3.98 14.78 -10.86
N ILE A 375 3.60 15.65 -11.79
CA ILE A 375 2.93 16.91 -11.46
C ILE A 375 1.44 16.75 -11.75
N ILE A 376 0.60 17.15 -10.80
CA ILE A 376 -0.86 17.05 -10.84
C ILE A 376 -1.42 18.47 -10.82
N ALA A 377 -2.16 18.85 -11.86
CA ALA A 377 -2.83 20.15 -11.95
C ALA A 377 -4.32 19.93 -12.25
N VAL A 378 -5.17 20.21 -11.25
CA VAL A 378 -6.63 20.02 -11.36
C VAL A 378 -7.32 21.37 -11.17
N ASN A 379 -7.90 21.91 -12.25
CA ASN A 379 -8.59 23.22 -12.27
C ASN A 379 -7.72 24.36 -11.69
N ALA A 380 -6.45 24.39 -12.11
CA ALA A 380 -5.40 25.27 -11.60
C ALA A 380 -4.90 26.28 -12.65
N LEU A 381 -4.84 25.89 -13.92
CA LEU A 381 -4.41 26.74 -15.03
C LEU A 381 -5.51 27.68 -15.53
N HIS A 382 -6.79 27.42 -15.26
CA HIS A 382 -7.87 28.26 -15.82
C HIS A 382 -7.91 29.70 -15.30
N GLU A 383 -7.24 30.01 -14.19
CA GLU A 383 -7.16 31.37 -13.63
C GLU A 383 -5.83 32.05 -13.98
N ALA A 384 -4.91 31.35 -14.66
CA ALA A 384 -3.64 31.92 -15.12
C ALA A 384 -3.87 32.91 -16.26
N GLU A 385 -3.38 34.15 -16.11
CA GLU A 385 -3.42 35.16 -17.17
C GLU A 385 -2.56 34.75 -18.38
N ASP A 386 -1.38 34.17 -18.12
CA ASP A 386 -0.56 33.49 -19.12
C ASP A 386 -0.46 31.99 -18.82
N VAL A 387 -1.25 31.20 -19.56
CA VAL A 387 -1.23 29.74 -19.52
C VAL A 387 0.07 29.16 -20.09
N ILE A 388 0.72 29.81 -21.06
CA ILE A 388 1.94 29.29 -21.71
C ILE A 388 3.15 29.50 -20.79
N GLY A 389 3.31 30.69 -20.22
CA GLY A 389 4.29 30.96 -19.17
C GLY A 389 4.09 30.08 -17.92
N SER A 390 2.84 29.86 -17.52
CA SER A 390 2.52 28.94 -16.40
C SER A 390 2.90 27.49 -16.68
N LEU A 391 2.63 27.00 -17.90
CA LEU A 391 3.09 25.68 -18.34
C LEU A 391 4.63 25.61 -18.37
N ALA A 392 5.32 26.63 -18.88
CA ALA A 392 6.78 26.68 -18.88
C ALA A 392 7.37 26.67 -17.45
N ASN A 393 6.75 27.35 -16.49
CA ASN A 393 7.15 27.29 -15.07
C ASN A 393 6.91 25.90 -14.46
N ILE A 394 5.83 25.22 -14.83
CA ILE A 394 5.58 23.81 -14.46
C ILE A 394 6.63 22.87 -15.08
N LYS A 395 7.05 23.10 -16.33
CA LYS A 395 8.05 22.25 -17.01
C LYS A 395 9.41 22.27 -16.31
N LYS A 396 9.82 23.41 -15.73
CA LYS A 396 11.06 23.54 -14.94
C LYS A 396 11.10 22.61 -13.71
N LEU A 397 9.94 22.25 -13.17
CA LEU A 397 9.80 21.36 -12.02
C LEU A 397 9.59 19.89 -12.43
N LEU A 398 9.36 19.61 -13.71
CA LEU A 398 9.10 18.25 -14.20
C LEU A 398 10.41 17.59 -14.64
N ARG A 399 10.64 16.34 -14.23
CA ARG A 399 11.78 15.56 -14.73
C ARG A 399 11.71 15.33 -16.25
N PRO A 400 12.83 14.94 -16.91
CA PRO A 400 12.80 14.48 -18.30
C PRO A 400 11.85 13.29 -18.51
N ASP A 401 11.85 12.34 -17.57
CA ASP A 401 10.94 11.17 -17.47
C ASP A 401 9.60 11.47 -16.76
N GLY A 402 9.39 12.71 -16.31
CA GLY A 402 8.23 13.09 -15.50
C GLY A 402 6.95 13.30 -16.31
N ARG A 403 5.80 12.96 -15.72
CA ARG A 403 4.46 13.10 -16.32
C ARG A 403 3.68 14.27 -15.72
N LEU A 404 2.98 15.03 -16.55
CA LEU A 404 2.03 16.06 -16.12
C LEU A 404 0.60 15.53 -16.25
N PHE A 405 -0.05 15.19 -15.14
CA PHE A 405 -1.49 14.97 -15.11
C PHE A 405 -2.22 16.32 -15.03
N LEU A 406 -2.65 16.83 -16.19
CA LEU A 406 -3.47 18.04 -16.30
C LEU A 406 -4.94 17.67 -16.49
N GLN A 407 -5.81 18.23 -15.64
CA GLN A 407 -7.27 18.14 -15.77
C GLN A 407 -7.89 19.53 -15.62
N GLU A 408 -8.48 20.04 -16.69
CA GLU A 408 -9.04 21.40 -16.76
C GLU A 408 -10.46 21.38 -17.33
N LEU A 409 -11.27 22.37 -16.92
CA LEU A 409 -12.64 22.50 -17.44
C LEU A 409 -12.61 22.90 -18.92
N CYS A 410 -13.12 22.00 -19.77
CA CYS A 410 -13.47 22.19 -21.17
C CYS A 410 -14.99 21.96 -21.35
N PRO A 411 -15.87 22.77 -20.72
CA PRO A 411 -17.30 22.49 -20.65
C PRO A 411 -18.02 22.80 -21.96
N SER A 412 -18.51 21.76 -22.64
CA SER A 412 -19.57 21.91 -23.64
C SER A 412 -20.94 22.12 -22.96
N SER A 413 -21.10 21.59 -21.75
CA SER A 413 -22.33 21.65 -20.95
C SER A 413 -22.57 23.05 -20.37
N LYS A 414 -23.73 23.65 -20.67
CA LYS A 414 -24.10 25.00 -20.20
C LYS A 414 -24.32 25.07 -18.70
N TRP A 415 -24.73 23.98 -18.05
CA TRP A 415 -25.00 24.00 -16.60
C TRP A 415 -23.77 24.43 -15.79
N VAL A 416 -22.55 24.08 -16.24
CA VAL A 416 -21.29 24.49 -15.61
C VAL A 416 -21.12 26.01 -15.67
N SER A 417 -21.37 26.62 -16.83
CA SER A 417 -21.32 28.07 -17.02
C SER A 417 -22.43 28.81 -16.28
N TYR A 418 -23.59 28.17 -16.06
CA TYR A 418 -24.68 28.69 -15.24
C TYR A 418 -24.34 28.72 -13.74
N VAL A 419 -23.70 27.67 -13.21
CA VAL A 419 -23.27 27.60 -11.80
C VAL A 419 -22.04 28.48 -11.54
N LEU A 420 -20.95 28.23 -12.27
CA LEU A 420 -19.66 28.87 -12.01
C LEU A 420 -19.55 30.29 -12.59
N GLY A 421 -20.43 30.67 -13.52
CA GLY A 421 -20.52 32.03 -14.05
C GLY A 421 -20.92 33.11 -13.04
N LEU A 422 -21.35 32.73 -11.83
CA LEU A 422 -21.53 33.65 -10.71
C LEU A 422 -20.21 34.09 -10.05
N LEU A 423 -19.10 33.38 -10.27
CA LEU A 423 -17.80 33.70 -9.67
C LEU A 423 -17.10 34.86 -10.39
N PRO A 424 -16.40 35.77 -9.69
CA PRO A 424 -15.55 36.78 -10.32
C PRO A 424 -14.45 36.16 -11.20
N THR A 425 -13.79 35.09 -10.73
CA THR A 425 -12.66 34.42 -11.41
C THR A 425 -13.06 33.75 -12.71
N TRP A 426 -14.33 33.40 -12.89
CA TRP A 426 -14.86 32.86 -14.16
C TRP A 426 -14.78 33.87 -15.32
N TRP A 427 -14.65 35.17 -15.01
CA TRP A 427 -14.61 36.26 -15.98
C TRP A 427 -13.24 36.92 -16.13
N SER A 428 -12.24 36.41 -15.42
CA SER A 428 -10.83 36.63 -15.73
C SER A 428 -10.52 36.07 -17.13
N ASN A 429 -9.54 36.63 -17.83
CA ASN A 429 -9.07 36.19 -19.16
C ASN A 429 -10.05 36.32 -20.34
N VAL A 430 -11.37 36.52 -20.11
CA VAL A 430 -12.39 36.74 -21.16
C VAL A 430 -12.33 38.18 -21.74
N ALA A 431 -11.15 38.63 -22.15
CA ALA A 431 -10.91 40.01 -22.60
C ALA A 431 -11.02 40.20 -24.12
N ASN A 432 -10.70 39.17 -24.92
CA ASN A 432 -10.57 39.26 -26.38
C ASN A 432 -11.36 38.18 -27.16
N GLU A 433 -12.04 37.25 -26.49
CA GLU A 433 -12.89 36.23 -27.12
C GLU A 433 -14.31 36.77 -27.40
N PRO A 434 -14.99 36.34 -28.48
CA PRO A 434 -16.38 36.69 -28.74
C PRO A 434 -17.32 36.11 -27.67
N ALA A 435 -18.48 36.75 -27.47
CA ALA A 435 -19.43 36.41 -26.41
C ALA A 435 -20.10 35.03 -26.60
N GLY A 436 -19.39 33.97 -26.23
CA GLY A 436 -19.85 32.57 -26.27
C GLY A 436 -18.81 31.59 -25.74
N THR A 437 -17.53 31.76 -26.10
CA THR A 437 -16.40 30.88 -25.72
C THR A 437 -15.76 31.34 -24.41
N LEU A 438 -16.22 30.79 -23.28
CA LEU A 438 -15.74 31.14 -21.93
C LEU A 438 -14.50 30.35 -21.46
N ARG A 439 -14.13 29.28 -22.18
CA ARG A 439 -13.05 28.35 -21.87
C ARG A 439 -12.37 27.91 -23.18
N LEU A 440 -11.14 27.42 -23.09
CA LEU A 440 -10.45 26.79 -24.22
C LEU A 440 -11.20 25.50 -24.61
N SER A 441 -11.32 25.25 -25.92
CA SER A 441 -11.73 23.92 -26.40
C SER A 441 -10.58 22.91 -26.26
N LYS A 442 -10.86 21.63 -26.53
CA LYS A 442 -9.88 20.56 -26.72
C LYS A 442 -8.74 20.99 -27.66
N GLU A 443 -9.08 21.59 -28.81
CA GLU A 443 -8.13 22.06 -29.83
C GLU A 443 -7.34 23.28 -29.33
N GLY A 444 -7.96 24.14 -28.52
CA GLY A 444 -7.28 25.24 -27.83
C GLY A 444 -6.24 24.77 -26.81
N TRP A 445 -6.55 23.71 -26.06
CA TRP A 445 -5.59 23.07 -25.15
C TRP A 445 -4.46 22.34 -25.91
N ILE A 446 -4.79 21.55 -26.94
CA ILE A 446 -3.81 20.91 -27.84
C ILE A 446 -2.83 21.95 -28.41
N SER A 447 -3.36 23.06 -28.91
CA SER A 447 -2.57 24.16 -29.48
C SER A 447 -1.66 24.83 -28.45
N LYS A 448 -2.14 25.10 -27.22
CA LYS A 448 -1.30 25.70 -26.17
C LYS A 448 -0.24 24.74 -25.62
N LEU A 449 -0.53 23.45 -25.52
CA LEU A 449 0.43 22.44 -25.04
C LEU A 449 1.52 22.17 -26.08
N GLY A 450 1.18 22.10 -27.37
CA GLY A 450 2.18 22.01 -28.46
C GLY A 450 2.94 23.32 -28.72
N ALA A 451 2.47 24.45 -28.15
CA ALA A 451 3.18 25.74 -28.17
C ALA A 451 4.04 25.97 -26.92
N SER A 452 3.92 25.14 -25.88
CA SER A 452 4.87 25.04 -24.79
C SER A 452 5.84 23.88 -25.05
N GLU A 453 6.95 23.80 -24.30
CA GLU A 453 8.03 22.82 -24.55
C GLU A 453 7.70 21.40 -24.02
N PHE A 454 6.43 20.98 -24.18
CA PHE A 454 5.91 19.65 -23.82
C PHE A 454 5.75 18.70 -25.04
N GLY A 455 6.24 19.08 -26.22
CA GLY A 455 6.36 18.18 -27.38
C GLY A 455 5.05 17.87 -28.13
N ASN A 456 4.88 16.61 -28.55
CA ASN A 456 3.72 16.12 -29.29
C ASN A 456 2.60 15.64 -28.33
N ILE A 457 1.63 14.83 -28.82
CA ILE A 457 0.55 14.27 -27.99
C ILE A 457 0.28 12.78 -28.34
N GLU A 458 0.27 11.86 -27.36
CA GLU A 458 -0.08 10.42 -27.48
C GLU A 458 -1.59 10.19 -27.68
N ALA A 459 -2.36 10.68 -26.72
CA ALA A 459 -3.73 10.22 -26.45
C ALA A 459 -4.54 11.39 -25.91
N VAL A 460 -5.81 11.47 -26.31
CA VAL A 460 -6.75 12.47 -25.80
C VAL A 460 -8.00 11.78 -25.29
N THR A 461 -8.02 11.49 -23.99
CA THR A 461 -9.19 10.91 -23.29
C THR A 461 -10.22 12.02 -23.02
N LEU A 462 -11.51 11.68 -23.16
CA LEU A 462 -12.65 12.56 -22.87
C LEU A 462 -13.51 11.92 -21.77
N ASP A 463 -14.12 12.73 -20.90
CA ASP A 463 -14.93 12.22 -19.78
C ASP A 463 -16.38 11.83 -20.16
N ALA A 464 -16.79 12.07 -21.42
CA ALA A 464 -18.06 11.67 -21.99
C ALA A 464 -18.00 11.64 -23.54
N ASP A 465 -19.00 11.00 -24.16
CA ASP A 465 -19.29 11.12 -25.59
C ASP A 465 -19.82 12.52 -25.96
N GLU A 466 -19.72 12.90 -27.25
CA GLU A 466 -20.27 14.17 -27.72
C GLU A 466 -21.81 14.20 -27.57
N PRO A 467 -22.41 15.31 -27.12
CA PRO A 467 -21.81 16.63 -26.86
C PRO A 467 -21.57 16.92 -25.36
N HIS A 468 -21.32 15.93 -24.51
CA HIS A 468 -21.45 16.05 -23.05
C HIS A 468 -20.15 16.29 -22.25
N GLN A 469 -19.01 16.54 -22.92
CA GLN A 469 -17.69 16.67 -22.29
C GLN A 469 -17.54 17.83 -21.28
N LEU A 470 -16.73 17.57 -20.25
CA LEU A 470 -16.28 18.54 -19.25
C LEU A 470 -14.74 18.64 -19.12
N THR A 471 -13.96 17.59 -19.40
CA THR A 471 -12.49 17.57 -19.20
C THR A 471 -11.72 16.81 -20.29
N VAL A 472 -10.39 17.00 -20.34
CA VAL A 472 -9.47 16.48 -21.37
C VAL A 472 -8.11 16.10 -20.73
N THR A 473 -7.49 14.98 -21.15
CA THR A 473 -6.15 14.49 -20.68
C THR A 473 -5.19 14.27 -21.86
N MET A 474 -3.85 14.41 -21.69
CA MET A 474 -2.82 14.32 -22.77
C MET A 474 -1.44 13.80 -22.28
N VAL A 475 -0.71 12.97 -23.08
CA VAL A 475 0.70 12.47 -22.87
C VAL A 475 1.48 12.45 -24.23
N LEU A 476 2.57 11.70 -24.56
CA LEU A 476 3.51 11.98 -25.70
C LEU A 476 4.51 10.82 -26.13
N ASP A 477 4.47 10.28 -27.39
CA ASP A 477 5.62 9.65 -28.13
C ASP A 477 5.37 9.31 -29.64
N LYS A 478 6.46 9.06 -30.43
CA LYS A 478 6.56 8.32 -31.73
C LYS A 478 8.02 8.28 -32.26
N GLU A 479 8.55 7.14 -32.76
CA GLU A 479 9.65 7.09 -33.79
C GLU A 479 9.87 5.70 -34.47
N GLY A 480 10.87 5.54 -35.36
CA GLY A 480 11.17 4.26 -36.06
C GLY A 480 12.63 4.01 -36.53
N TYR A 481 13.04 2.73 -36.62
CA TYR A 481 14.46 2.30 -36.66
C TYR A 481 15.07 1.93 -38.03
N GLN A 482 16.41 2.04 -38.11
CA GLN A 482 17.30 1.43 -39.12
C GLN A 482 18.13 0.32 -38.45
N VAL A 483 18.34 -0.82 -39.12
CA VAL A 483 18.94 -2.02 -38.49
C VAL A 483 20.28 -2.42 -39.12
N VAL A 484 21.32 -2.54 -38.28
CA VAL A 484 22.64 -3.10 -38.63
C VAL A 484 22.82 -4.45 -37.93
N LYS A 485 23.44 -5.43 -38.60
CA LYS A 485 23.69 -6.79 -38.06
C LYS A 485 25.17 -7.02 -37.81
N CYS A 486 25.51 -7.56 -36.64
CA CYS A 486 26.86 -7.94 -36.22
C CYS A 486 26.86 -9.28 -35.47
N LYS A 487 28.05 -9.78 -35.11
CA LYS A 487 28.30 -11.02 -34.35
C LYS A 487 29.27 -10.74 -33.20
N LEU A 488 29.30 -11.63 -32.20
CA LEU A 488 30.23 -11.55 -31.06
C LEU A 488 31.74 -11.59 -31.42
N GLY A 489 32.09 -11.92 -32.67
CA GLY A 489 33.47 -11.85 -33.17
C GLY A 489 33.80 -10.61 -34.00
N ASP A 490 32.80 -9.74 -34.24
CA ASP A 490 32.99 -8.47 -34.93
C ASP A 490 33.35 -7.38 -33.91
N ILE A 491 33.84 -6.23 -34.38
CA ILE A 491 34.00 -5.04 -33.53
C ILE A 491 32.61 -4.41 -33.35
N PRO A 492 32.12 -4.19 -32.10
CA PRO A 492 30.83 -3.54 -31.88
C PRO A 492 30.81 -2.10 -32.40
N PRO A 493 29.64 -1.58 -32.80
CA PRO A 493 29.48 -0.19 -33.23
C PRO A 493 29.77 0.77 -32.05
N ALA A 494 30.16 2.01 -32.37
CA ALA A 494 30.45 3.02 -31.35
C ALA A 494 29.21 3.87 -31.05
N GLY A 495 28.89 4.10 -29.77
CA GLY A 495 27.72 4.87 -29.34
C GLY A 495 26.38 4.29 -29.84
N GLN A 496 26.27 2.97 -29.98
CA GLN A 496 25.06 2.29 -30.45
C GLN A 496 24.80 1.01 -29.65
N ASP A 497 23.71 1.01 -28.88
CA ASP A 497 23.27 -0.17 -28.14
C ASP A 497 22.90 -1.35 -29.05
N VAL A 498 23.23 -2.57 -28.62
CA VAL A 498 23.00 -3.79 -29.39
C VAL A 498 21.86 -4.62 -28.81
N ILE A 499 20.93 -5.06 -29.65
CA ILE A 499 19.92 -6.07 -29.29
C ILE A 499 20.46 -7.48 -29.60
N SER A 500 20.61 -8.32 -28.57
CA SER A 500 21.09 -9.70 -28.71
C SER A 500 19.91 -10.66 -28.84
N LEU A 501 19.83 -11.33 -29.99
CA LEU A 501 18.81 -12.35 -30.29
C LEU A 501 19.37 -13.78 -30.15
N LEU A 502 20.48 -13.95 -29.43
CA LEU A 502 21.23 -15.22 -29.37
C LEU A 502 20.48 -16.34 -28.62
N ASP A 503 19.59 -15.99 -27.69
CA ASP A 503 18.74 -16.94 -26.95
C ASP A 503 17.34 -17.14 -27.59
N VAL A 504 17.09 -16.64 -28.80
CA VAL A 504 15.77 -16.81 -29.46
C VAL A 504 15.53 -18.26 -29.89
N GLU A 505 16.54 -18.93 -30.49
CA GLU A 505 16.42 -20.31 -30.97
C GLU A 505 16.80 -21.35 -29.91
N ASN A 506 17.86 -21.11 -29.13
CA ASN A 506 18.47 -22.05 -28.19
C ASN A 506 19.16 -21.28 -27.05
N PRO A 507 19.23 -21.80 -25.80
CA PRO A 507 19.91 -21.13 -24.70
C PRO A 507 21.44 -21.20 -24.87
N ILE A 508 22.09 -20.13 -25.34
CA ILE A 508 23.52 -20.12 -25.69
C ILE A 508 24.44 -20.36 -24.49
N PHE A 509 23.98 -20.03 -23.28
CA PHE A 509 24.70 -20.26 -22.03
C PHE A 509 24.58 -21.70 -21.52
N HIS A 510 23.69 -22.53 -22.07
CA HIS A 510 23.63 -23.95 -21.75
C HIS A 510 24.76 -24.70 -22.47
N ASP A 511 25.62 -25.37 -21.69
CA ASP A 511 26.85 -26.03 -22.18
C ASP A 511 27.77 -25.12 -23.03
N ILE A 512 27.84 -23.83 -22.67
CA ILE A 512 28.64 -22.84 -23.39
C ILE A 512 30.13 -23.21 -23.41
N LYS A 513 30.70 -23.23 -24.61
CA LYS A 513 32.13 -23.52 -24.82
C LYS A 513 32.96 -22.27 -24.54
N GLU A 514 34.11 -22.46 -23.89
CA GLU A 514 35.06 -21.40 -23.52
C GLU A 514 35.29 -20.35 -24.62
N ALA A 515 35.51 -20.80 -25.88
CA ALA A 515 35.70 -19.90 -27.02
C ALA A 515 34.51 -18.94 -27.27
N HIS A 516 33.26 -19.39 -27.10
CA HIS A 516 32.08 -18.52 -27.25
C HIS A 516 31.91 -17.58 -26.05
N PHE A 517 32.23 -18.04 -24.84
CA PHE A 517 32.22 -17.19 -23.64
C PHE A 517 33.29 -16.07 -23.72
N LEU A 518 34.47 -16.38 -24.26
CA LEU A 518 35.52 -15.38 -24.52
C LEU A 518 35.11 -14.36 -25.60
N LEU A 519 34.42 -14.79 -26.66
CA LEU A 519 33.84 -13.87 -27.66
C LEU A 519 32.78 -12.95 -27.03
N PHE A 520 31.83 -13.50 -26.28
CA PHE A 520 30.83 -12.73 -25.52
C PHE A 520 31.49 -11.68 -24.61
N LYS A 521 32.49 -12.09 -23.82
CA LYS A 521 33.24 -11.17 -22.94
C LYS A 521 33.95 -10.07 -23.72
N THR A 522 34.61 -10.41 -24.84
CA THR A 522 35.33 -9.43 -25.66
C THR A 522 34.38 -8.44 -26.33
N PHE A 523 33.22 -8.90 -26.80
CA PHE A 523 32.21 -8.05 -27.41
C PHE A 523 31.59 -7.08 -26.39
N LEU A 524 31.24 -7.57 -25.19
CA LEU A 524 30.67 -6.75 -24.12
C LEU A 524 31.66 -5.67 -23.62
N LEU A 525 32.94 -6.03 -23.38
CA LEU A 525 33.98 -5.05 -23.07
C LEU A 525 34.14 -4.04 -24.21
N GLY A 526 34.05 -4.49 -25.47
CA GLY A 526 34.08 -3.63 -26.63
C GLY A 526 32.90 -2.66 -26.74
N LEU A 527 31.72 -2.99 -26.20
CA LEU A 527 30.59 -2.06 -26.09
C LEU A 527 30.86 -1.02 -24.99
N GLN A 528 31.34 -1.47 -23.82
CA GLN A 528 31.67 -0.61 -22.69
C GLN A 528 32.79 0.41 -23.02
N ASP A 529 33.83 -0.02 -23.75
CA ASP A 529 34.90 0.84 -24.30
C ASP A 529 34.39 1.90 -25.30
N ARG A 530 33.11 1.84 -25.70
CA ARG A 530 32.49 2.61 -26.79
C ARG A 530 31.21 3.33 -26.39
N ASP A 531 30.94 3.44 -25.09
CA ASP A 531 29.74 4.11 -24.54
C ASP A 531 28.43 3.50 -25.10
N ALA A 532 28.34 2.17 -25.02
CA ALA A 532 27.21 1.39 -25.51
C ALA A 532 26.92 0.18 -24.59
N GLY A 533 25.66 -0.25 -24.59
CA GLY A 533 25.14 -1.39 -23.84
C GLY A 533 24.56 -2.48 -24.74
N MET A 534 23.97 -3.50 -24.10
CA MET A 534 23.33 -4.63 -24.76
C MET A 534 22.00 -4.98 -24.10
N LEU A 535 20.93 -4.99 -24.89
CA LEU A 535 19.63 -5.56 -24.51
C LEU A 535 19.58 -7.02 -24.94
N TRP A 536 19.60 -7.94 -23.98
CA TRP A 536 19.58 -9.37 -24.26
C TRP A 536 18.16 -9.94 -24.27
N VAL A 537 17.77 -10.59 -25.37
CA VAL A 537 16.41 -11.09 -25.54
C VAL A 537 16.37 -12.61 -25.37
N THR A 538 15.47 -13.09 -24.51
CA THR A 538 15.39 -14.50 -24.07
C THR A 538 13.93 -14.94 -23.91
N HIS A 539 13.70 -16.26 -23.84
CA HIS A 539 12.42 -16.83 -23.42
C HIS A 539 12.10 -16.51 -21.96
N LEU A 540 10.81 -16.66 -21.60
CA LEU A 540 10.25 -16.54 -20.24
C LEU A 540 10.96 -17.39 -19.17
N ILE A 541 11.36 -16.73 -18.06
CA ILE A 541 12.10 -17.33 -16.94
C ILE A 541 11.45 -17.00 -15.57
N ASP A 542 11.24 -15.72 -15.24
CA ASP A 542 10.71 -15.33 -13.93
C ASP A 542 9.16 -15.33 -13.90
N ILE A 543 8.52 -15.14 -15.06
CA ILE A 543 7.07 -15.27 -15.26
C ILE A 543 6.84 -16.43 -16.24
N GLY A 544 5.86 -17.32 -16.00
CA GLY A 544 5.37 -18.26 -17.01
C GLY A 544 6.41 -19.22 -17.62
N CYS A 545 7.46 -19.55 -16.89
CA CYS A 545 8.63 -20.29 -17.40
C CYS A 545 8.26 -21.64 -18.03
N LYS A 546 8.84 -21.91 -19.21
CA LYS A 546 8.69 -23.18 -19.95
C LYS A 546 9.97 -24.03 -19.95
N ASP A 547 11.14 -23.39 -19.89
CA ASP A 547 12.45 -24.05 -19.87
C ASP A 547 13.45 -23.25 -19.00
N PRO A 548 13.85 -23.76 -17.82
CA PRO A 548 14.73 -23.03 -16.91
C PRO A 548 16.19 -22.92 -17.39
N ARG A 549 16.58 -23.57 -18.50
CA ARG A 549 17.96 -23.51 -19.01
C ARG A 549 18.36 -22.11 -19.50
N TYR A 550 17.37 -21.29 -19.88
CA TYR A 550 17.54 -19.87 -20.21
C TYR A 550 17.88 -19.00 -19.00
N ALA A 551 17.59 -19.43 -17.75
CA ALA A 551 17.75 -18.60 -16.55
C ALA A 551 19.18 -18.12 -16.26
N GLN A 552 20.19 -18.74 -16.89
CA GLN A 552 21.60 -18.43 -16.68
C GLN A 552 21.95 -16.98 -17.05
N ILE A 553 21.32 -16.38 -18.07
CA ILE A 553 21.60 -14.99 -18.45
C ILE A 553 21.13 -13.98 -17.39
N LEU A 554 20.08 -14.27 -16.61
CA LEU A 554 19.65 -13.36 -15.54
C LEU A 554 20.68 -13.29 -14.41
N GLY A 555 21.21 -14.45 -13.98
CA GLY A 555 22.28 -14.49 -12.98
C GLY A 555 23.56 -13.81 -13.49
N LEU A 556 23.91 -14.06 -14.75
CA LEU A 556 25.09 -13.48 -15.39
C LEU A 556 24.95 -11.95 -15.57
N SER A 557 23.80 -11.45 -16.03
CA SER A 557 23.57 -10.01 -16.23
C SER A 557 23.54 -9.23 -14.92
N ARG A 558 22.82 -9.73 -13.91
CA ARG A 558 22.78 -9.16 -12.54
C ARG A 558 24.19 -9.07 -11.93
N THR A 559 25.02 -10.10 -12.12
CA THR A 559 26.43 -10.11 -11.68
C THR A 559 27.28 -9.11 -12.48
N ILE A 560 27.20 -9.12 -13.82
CA ILE A 560 27.97 -8.23 -14.70
C ILE A 560 27.69 -6.75 -14.43
N ARG A 561 26.41 -6.36 -14.30
CA ARG A 561 26.04 -4.97 -13.96
C ARG A 561 26.64 -4.53 -12.62
N THR A 562 26.69 -5.44 -11.64
CA THR A 562 27.21 -5.17 -10.29
C THR A 562 28.75 -5.16 -10.21
N GLU A 563 29.42 -6.07 -10.90
CA GLU A 563 30.88 -6.26 -10.81
C GLU A 563 31.68 -5.44 -11.83
N GLN A 564 31.11 -5.14 -13.00
CA GLN A 564 31.81 -4.50 -14.12
C GLN A 564 31.19 -3.16 -14.55
N LEU A 565 30.02 -2.77 -14.03
CA LEU A 565 29.29 -1.56 -14.42
C LEU A 565 29.06 -1.47 -15.95
N ALA A 566 28.77 -2.62 -16.57
CA ALA A 566 28.46 -2.71 -18.00
C ALA A 566 26.95 -2.85 -18.20
N ASP A 567 26.38 -2.06 -19.11
CA ASP A 567 24.95 -2.00 -19.40
C ASP A 567 24.43 -3.27 -20.11
N LEU A 568 24.16 -4.31 -19.34
CA LEU A 568 23.58 -5.57 -19.83
C LEU A 568 22.15 -5.73 -19.30
N ALA A 569 21.18 -5.30 -20.09
CA ALA A 569 19.75 -5.51 -19.84
C ALA A 569 19.28 -6.89 -20.33
N THR A 570 18.13 -7.34 -19.83
CA THR A 570 17.44 -8.56 -20.28
C THR A 570 15.95 -8.31 -20.49
N CYS A 571 15.43 -8.70 -21.65
CA CYS A 571 14.00 -8.75 -21.94
C CYS A 571 13.56 -10.21 -22.15
N GLN A 572 12.65 -10.68 -21.31
CA GLN A 572 12.01 -11.99 -21.43
C GLN A 572 10.79 -11.88 -22.34
N VAL A 573 10.56 -12.83 -23.25
CA VAL A 573 9.47 -12.73 -24.25
C VAL A 573 8.64 -14.03 -24.30
N ASP A 574 7.32 -13.88 -24.39
CA ASP A 574 6.34 -14.97 -24.42
C ASP A 574 6.18 -15.65 -25.79
N SER A 575 6.28 -14.88 -26.88
CA SER A 575 6.24 -15.33 -28.27
C SER A 575 7.11 -14.48 -29.18
N PHE A 576 8.03 -15.11 -29.91
CA PHE A 576 8.84 -14.48 -30.96
C PHE A 576 8.14 -14.43 -32.33
N GLU A 577 6.94 -15.00 -32.45
CA GLU A 577 6.13 -15.00 -33.68
C GLU A 577 5.07 -13.88 -33.67
N SER A 578 4.83 -13.24 -32.52
CA SER A 578 3.86 -12.16 -32.37
C SER A 578 4.42 -10.83 -32.83
N ASN A 579 3.79 -10.22 -33.84
CA ASN A 579 4.09 -8.83 -34.23
C ASN A 579 3.88 -7.84 -33.07
N ASN A 580 2.97 -8.12 -32.12
CA ASN A 580 2.77 -7.25 -30.96
C ASN A 580 3.98 -7.33 -30.01
N SER A 581 4.40 -8.55 -29.64
CA SER A 581 5.58 -8.77 -28.80
C SER A 581 6.87 -8.23 -29.44
N ILE A 582 6.98 -8.25 -30.78
CA ILE A 582 8.09 -7.61 -31.52
C ILE A 582 8.05 -6.08 -31.44
N ASN A 583 6.87 -5.46 -31.60
CA ASN A 583 6.72 -4.01 -31.45
C ASN A 583 7.04 -3.56 -30.01
N GLN A 584 6.56 -4.30 -29.01
CA GLN A 584 6.85 -4.07 -27.60
C GLN A 584 8.34 -4.23 -27.28
N LEU A 585 9.03 -5.18 -27.91
CA LEU A 585 10.48 -5.33 -27.78
C LEU A 585 11.25 -4.13 -28.36
N LEU A 586 10.74 -3.47 -29.42
CA LEU A 586 11.33 -2.24 -29.95
C LEU A 586 11.06 -1.02 -29.03
N GLN A 587 9.93 -0.98 -28.35
CA GLN A 587 9.67 0.02 -27.29
C GLN A 587 10.61 -0.21 -26.09
N VAL A 588 10.86 -1.47 -25.68
CA VAL A 588 11.82 -1.79 -24.61
C VAL A 588 13.25 -1.40 -25.02
N LEU A 589 13.61 -1.56 -26.30
CA LEU A 589 14.88 -1.05 -26.83
C LEU A 589 14.95 0.49 -26.77
N ALA A 590 13.84 1.21 -27.03
CA ALA A 590 13.79 2.67 -26.88
C ALA A 590 13.98 3.10 -25.42
N LYS A 591 13.26 2.48 -24.47
CA LYS A 591 13.43 2.74 -23.02
C LYS A 591 14.84 2.41 -22.54
N PHE A 592 15.46 1.34 -23.06
CA PHE A 592 16.86 1.01 -22.79
C PHE A 592 17.82 2.05 -23.39
N GLN A 593 17.61 2.54 -24.61
CA GLN A 593 18.43 3.59 -25.23
C GLN A 593 18.30 4.95 -24.52
N ALA A 594 17.15 5.23 -23.91
CA ALA A 594 16.90 6.42 -23.10
C ALA A 594 17.33 6.27 -21.63
N ARG A 595 17.92 5.13 -21.23
CA ARG A 595 18.21 4.80 -19.81
C ARG A 595 18.99 5.90 -19.10
N ASN A 596 18.41 6.43 -18.03
CA ASN A 596 19.05 7.34 -17.09
C ASN A 596 18.56 6.98 -15.70
N GLY A 597 19.47 6.91 -14.72
CA GLY A 597 19.09 6.78 -13.32
C GLY A 597 18.68 8.12 -12.72
N ASP A 598 18.24 8.08 -11.47
CA ASP A 598 18.26 9.25 -10.59
C ASP A 598 19.19 8.99 -9.38
N GLU A 599 19.18 9.90 -8.40
CA GLU A 599 20.07 9.82 -7.24
C GLU A 599 19.72 8.68 -6.27
N GLU A 600 18.53 8.08 -6.41
CA GLU A 600 18.01 7.03 -5.53
C GLU A 600 17.91 5.68 -6.24
N LEU A 601 17.50 5.66 -7.52
CA LEU A 601 17.32 4.45 -8.32
C LEU A 601 18.18 4.43 -9.59
N ASN A 602 18.84 3.29 -9.80
CA ASN A 602 19.38 2.92 -11.11
C ASN A 602 18.23 2.74 -12.12
N PRO A 603 18.47 2.94 -13.43
CA PRO A 603 17.44 2.67 -14.44
C PRO A 603 17.09 1.18 -14.49
N ASP A 604 15.92 0.87 -15.05
CA ASP A 604 15.52 -0.52 -15.29
C ASP A 604 16.44 -1.22 -16.30
N PHE A 605 16.72 -2.50 -16.03
CA PHE A 605 17.49 -3.40 -16.88
C PHE A 605 16.78 -4.73 -17.12
N GLU A 606 15.58 -4.94 -16.57
CA GLU A 606 14.89 -6.24 -16.58
C GLU A 606 13.40 -6.09 -16.87
N TRP A 607 12.99 -6.58 -18.05
CA TRP A 607 11.61 -6.55 -18.53
C TRP A 607 11.11 -7.94 -18.91
N ALA A 608 9.79 -8.11 -18.90
CA ALA A 608 9.12 -9.30 -19.41
C ALA A 608 7.90 -8.92 -20.27
N ILE A 609 7.89 -9.31 -21.53
CA ILE A 609 6.73 -9.26 -22.41
C ILE A 609 5.92 -10.52 -22.15
N PHE A 610 4.77 -10.36 -21.49
CA PHE A 610 3.92 -11.46 -21.06
C PHE A 610 2.44 -11.10 -21.14
N ASN A 611 1.68 -11.89 -21.91
CA ASN A 611 0.27 -11.66 -22.24
C ASN A 611 0.05 -10.30 -22.92
N GLU A 612 0.86 -10.01 -23.96
CA GLU A 612 0.76 -8.77 -24.76
C GLU A 612 0.89 -7.46 -23.96
N ARG A 613 1.55 -7.48 -22.80
CA ARG A 613 1.95 -6.29 -22.03
C ARG A 613 3.42 -6.41 -21.61
N VAL A 614 4.15 -5.30 -21.68
CA VAL A 614 5.50 -5.17 -21.10
C VAL A 614 5.36 -5.03 -19.59
N GLN A 615 6.11 -5.81 -18.84
CA GLN A 615 6.10 -5.84 -17.38
C GLN A 615 7.49 -5.55 -16.81
N VAL A 616 7.52 -4.95 -15.62
CA VAL A 616 8.73 -4.62 -14.88
C VAL A 616 8.69 -5.24 -13.48
N ALA A 617 9.85 -5.68 -12.98
CA ALA A 617 9.99 -6.34 -11.69
C ALA A 617 10.28 -5.35 -10.55
N ARG A 618 9.63 -5.55 -9.40
CA ARG A 618 9.94 -4.87 -8.13
C ARG A 618 10.09 -5.88 -7.01
N TYR A 619 11.04 -5.66 -6.09
CA TYR A 619 11.32 -6.54 -4.96
C TYR A 619 10.91 -5.87 -3.65
N HIS A 620 9.77 -6.25 -3.10
CA HIS A 620 9.27 -5.68 -1.86
C HIS A 620 9.66 -6.54 -0.65
N PRO A 621 10.16 -5.94 0.44
CA PRO A 621 10.41 -6.66 1.70
C PRO A 621 9.08 -7.12 2.31
N PHE A 622 9.06 -8.27 2.99
CA PHE A 622 7.84 -8.69 3.70
C PHE A 622 8.13 -9.48 4.97
N VAL A 623 7.16 -9.45 5.88
CA VAL A 623 7.25 -10.11 7.18
C VAL A 623 6.90 -11.59 7.04
N LEU A 624 7.93 -12.44 7.02
CA LEU A 624 7.79 -13.89 6.82
C LEU A 624 6.91 -14.58 7.88
N THR A 625 6.81 -14.05 9.11
CA THR A 625 5.91 -14.60 10.13
C THR A 625 4.44 -14.36 9.82
N ASP A 626 4.13 -13.25 9.15
CA ASP A 626 2.76 -12.77 9.02
C ASP A 626 2.11 -13.44 7.82
N GLU A 627 2.88 -13.65 6.74
CA GLU A 627 2.46 -14.43 5.58
C GLU A 627 2.18 -15.92 5.91
N LEU A 628 2.86 -16.47 6.92
CA LEU A 628 2.53 -17.80 7.45
C LEU A 628 1.15 -17.85 8.15
N LEU A 629 0.61 -16.69 8.57
CA LEU A 629 -0.69 -16.54 9.21
C LEU A 629 -1.82 -16.17 8.22
N VAL A 630 -1.51 -15.52 7.09
CA VAL A 630 -2.47 -15.14 6.03
C VAL A 630 -2.95 -16.38 5.27
N ALA A 631 -4.26 -16.66 5.31
CA ALA A 631 -4.89 -17.71 4.49
C ALA A 631 -5.01 -17.26 3.03
N GLU A 632 -4.69 -18.13 2.09
CA GLU A 632 -4.61 -17.79 0.65
C GLU A 632 -5.98 -17.86 -0.05
N GLY A 633 -6.98 -18.46 0.58
CA GLY A 633 -8.33 -18.56 0.02
C GLY A 633 -9.44 -18.60 1.07
N ALA A 634 -10.58 -17.98 0.77
CA ALA A 634 -11.75 -17.94 1.66
C ALA A 634 -12.30 -19.34 2.02
N ASN A 635 -12.00 -20.36 1.20
CA ASN A 635 -12.40 -21.75 1.40
C ASN A 635 -11.34 -22.62 2.11
N GLU A 636 -10.26 -22.03 2.67
CA GLU A 636 -9.34 -22.73 3.56
C GLU A 636 -9.91 -22.88 4.98
N MET A 637 -9.38 -23.86 5.71
CA MET A 637 -9.48 -24.04 7.16
C MET A 637 -8.12 -24.45 7.74
N ALA A 638 -7.79 -23.95 8.93
CA ALA A 638 -6.56 -24.31 9.64
C ALA A 638 -6.86 -25.31 10.76
N THR A 639 -5.99 -26.30 10.98
CA THR A 639 -6.13 -27.31 12.05
C THR A 639 -4.79 -27.54 12.75
N LEU A 640 -4.77 -27.55 14.08
CA LEU A 640 -3.58 -27.76 14.89
C LEU A 640 -3.10 -29.22 14.82
N ASN A 641 -1.84 -29.44 14.42
CA ASN A 641 -1.26 -30.76 14.16
C ASN A 641 0.19 -30.86 14.69
N VAL A 642 0.68 -32.08 14.92
CA VAL A 642 2.03 -32.35 15.49
C VAL A 642 2.94 -32.95 14.41
N ARG A 643 3.95 -32.20 13.97
CA ARG A 643 4.91 -32.65 12.95
C ARG A 643 5.88 -33.73 13.48
N THR A 644 6.14 -33.78 14.78
CA THR A 644 7.07 -34.74 15.39
C THR A 644 6.58 -35.15 16.80
N PRO A 645 5.98 -36.35 16.94
CA PRO A 645 5.48 -36.84 18.23
C PRO A 645 6.52 -36.76 19.35
N GLY A 646 6.07 -36.45 20.58
CA GLY A 646 6.94 -36.24 21.73
C GLY A 646 7.66 -34.89 21.75
N ARG A 647 7.52 -34.05 20.71
CA ARG A 647 8.03 -32.66 20.69
C ARG A 647 6.87 -31.68 20.58
N VAL A 648 6.47 -31.08 21.71
CA VAL A 648 5.42 -30.05 21.78
C VAL A 648 5.74 -28.87 20.84
N ASN A 649 7.01 -28.48 20.72
CA ASN A 649 7.51 -27.45 19.81
C ASN A 649 7.40 -27.81 18.30
N SER A 650 6.77 -28.92 17.95
CA SER A 650 6.43 -29.31 16.56
C SER A 650 4.92 -29.19 16.27
N LEU A 651 4.14 -28.68 17.22
CA LEU A 651 2.80 -28.17 16.99
C LEU A 651 2.85 -27.05 15.94
N HIS A 652 1.98 -27.13 14.94
CA HIS A 652 1.80 -26.15 13.88
C HIS A 652 0.36 -26.22 13.38
N TYR A 653 -0.12 -25.15 12.75
CA TYR A 653 -1.38 -25.23 12.01
C TYR A 653 -1.10 -25.78 10.61
N ALA A 654 -1.81 -26.83 10.24
CA ALA A 654 -1.88 -27.34 8.87
C ALA A 654 -3.11 -26.71 8.19
N ARG A 655 -2.94 -26.27 6.93
CA ARG A 655 -4.03 -25.74 6.10
C ARG A 655 -4.67 -26.86 5.28
N HIS A 656 -5.98 -26.82 5.16
CA HIS A 656 -6.80 -27.78 4.42
C HIS A 656 -7.97 -27.05 3.74
N GLU A 657 -8.43 -27.52 2.59
CA GLU A 657 -9.69 -27.04 2.00
C GLU A 657 -10.89 -27.46 2.87
N ARG A 658 -11.92 -26.62 2.93
CA ARG A 658 -13.21 -27.00 3.51
C ARG A 658 -13.87 -28.08 2.64
N LYS A 659 -14.34 -29.14 3.29
CA LYS A 659 -14.93 -30.30 2.61
C LYS A 659 -16.35 -30.01 2.11
N VAL A 660 -16.80 -30.84 1.18
CA VAL A 660 -18.23 -31.09 0.95
C VAL A 660 -18.84 -31.60 2.26
N LEU A 661 -20.09 -31.20 2.53
CA LEU A 661 -20.82 -31.57 3.74
C LEU A 661 -21.73 -32.76 3.45
N GLU A 662 -21.66 -33.80 4.26
CA GLU A 662 -22.56 -34.96 4.16
C GLU A 662 -23.99 -34.59 4.62
N SER A 663 -24.99 -35.40 4.26
CA SER A 663 -26.40 -35.02 4.43
C SER A 663 -26.86 -34.89 5.89
N ASP A 664 -26.21 -35.58 6.83
CA ASP A 664 -26.48 -35.52 8.28
C ASP A 664 -25.45 -34.71 9.10
N GLU A 665 -24.48 -34.05 8.44
CA GLU A 665 -23.47 -33.21 9.09
C GLU A 665 -23.85 -31.71 9.12
N VAL A 666 -23.21 -30.98 10.03
CA VAL A 666 -23.17 -29.53 10.08
C VAL A 666 -21.71 -29.05 10.04
N GLU A 667 -21.44 -27.97 9.31
CA GLU A 667 -20.18 -27.22 9.46
C GLU A 667 -20.35 -26.19 10.57
N ILE A 668 -19.35 -26.09 11.44
CA ILE A 668 -19.34 -25.15 12.55
C ILE A 668 -18.04 -24.33 12.49
N ARG A 669 -18.17 -23.00 12.51
CA ARG A 669 -17.04 -22.09 12.79
C ARG A 669 -16.71 -22.22 14.27
N VAL A 670 -15.51 -22.67 14.58
CA VAL A 670 -15.06 -22.91 15.97
C VAL A 670 -14.69 -21.56 16.62
N TYR A 671 -15.18 -21.35 17.85
CA TYR A 671 -14.82 -20.19 18.68
C TYR A 671 -14.06 -20.60 19.95
N SER A 672 -14.25 -21.83 20.42
CA SER A 672 -13.53 -22.38 21.58
C SER A 672 -13.48 -23.91 21.49
N ALA A 673 -12.43 -24.53 22.03
CA ALA A 673 -12.24 -25.98 21.98
C ALA A 673 -11.59 -26.52 23.27
N GLY A 674 -12.09 -27.66 23.75
CA GLY A 674 -11.71 -28.21 25.06
C GLY A 674 -10.42 -29.04 25.01
N LEU A 675 -9.35 -28.51 25.62
CA LEU A 675 -8.08 -29.24 25.75
C LEU A 675 -8.16 -30.30 26.85
N ASN A 676 -8.18 -31.57 26.46
CA ASN A 676 -8.30 -32.69 27.40
C ASN A 676 -6.95 -33.39 27.64
N PHE A 677 -6.85 -34.11 28.77
CA PHE A 677 -5.66 -34.89 29.15
C PHE A 677 -5.23 -35.90 28.06
N ARG A 678 -6.22 -36.43 27.30
CA ARG A 678 -6.01 -37.27 26.12
C ARG A 678 -5.14 -36.57 25.07
N ASP A 679 -5.47 -35.34 24.71
CA ASP A 679 -4.81 -34.62 23.60
C ASP A 679 -3.36 -34.25 23.97
N VAL A 680 -3.14 -33.87 25.23
CA VAL A 680 -1.79 -33.68 25.80
C VAL A 680 -0.99 -34.98 25.77
N SER A 681 -1.61 -36.11 26.12
CA SER A 681 -0.97 -37.43 26.09
C SER A 681 -0.61 -37.89 24.68
N VAL A 682 -1.42 -37.54 23.67
CA VAL A 682 -1.11 -37.78 22.25
C VAL A 682 0.02 -36.87 21.76
N ALA A 683 0.01 -35.58 22.11
CA ALA A 683 1.09 -34.64 21.75
C ALA A 683 2.46 -35.07 22.30
N LEU A 684 2.49 -35.54 23.54
CA LEU A 684 3.68 -36.06 24.20
C LEU A 684 4.09 -37.47 23.76
N GLY A 685 3.31 -38.14 22.90
CA GLY A 685 3.60 -39.51 22.45
C GLY A 685 3.46 -40.58 23.55
N ILE A 686 2.72 -40.28 24.62
CA ILE A 686 2.46 -41.20 25.75
C ILE A 686 1.36 -42.21 25.38
N VAL A 687 0.43 -41.81 24.50
CA VAL A 687 -0.65 -42.67 23.99
C VAL A 687 -0.60 -42.69 22.46
N GLU A 688 -0.33 -43.87 21.90
CA GLU A 688 -0.45 -44.10 20.46
C GLU A 688 -1.89 -44.44 20.09
N LEU A 689 -2.39 -43.85 19.00
CA LEU A 689 -3.70 -44.12 18.42
C LEU A 689 -3.54 -44.41 16.92
N PRO A 690 -4.31 -45.35 16.32
CA PRO A 690 -4.21 -45.68 14.89
C PRO A 690 -4.43 -44.49 13.96
N VAL A 691 -5.23 -43.51 14.40
CA VAL A 691 -5.37 -42.20 13.77
C VAL A 691 -5.18 -41.13 14.84
N ARG A 692 -4.39 -40.09 14.56
CA ARG A 692 -3.96 -39.06 15.52
C ARG A 692 -4.99 -37.91 15.58
N LEU A 693 -6.14 -38.18 16.19
CA LEU A 693 -7.27 -37.26 16.26
C LEU A 693 -7.05 -36.25 17.40
N PHE A 694 -6.84 -34.95 17.08
CA PHE A 694 -6.62 -33.87 18.04
C PHE A 694 -7.90 -33.09 18.35
N GLY A 695 -8.24 -33.02 19.65
CA GLY A 695 -9.43 -32.31 20.13
C GLY A 695 -10.73 -33.08 19.81
N ILE A 696 -11.64 -33.11 20.78
CA ILE A 696 -12.86 -33.94 20.75
C ILE A 696 -14.13 -33.21 21.21
N GLU A 697 -14.01 -31.98 21.72
CA GLU A 697 -15.14 -31.11 22.06
C GLU A 697 -14.84 -29.66 21.64
N ALA A 698 -15.87 -28.95 21.17
CA ALA A 698 -15.77 -27.55 20.79
C ALA A 698 -17.11 -26.81 20.97
N ALA A 699 -17.05 -25.49 20.86
CA ALA A 699 -18.20 -24.59 20.85
C ALA A 699 -18.02 -23.53 19.75
N GLY A 700 -19.12 -23.17 19.08
CA GLY A 700 -19.06 -22.31 17.90
C GLY A 700 -20.43 -21.99 17.30
N ILE A 701 -20.43 -21.55 16.03
CA ILE A 701 -21.61 -21.13 15.29
C ILE A 701 -21.75 -21.99 14.02
N VAL A 702 -22.94 -22.55 13.79
CA VAL A 702 -23.25 -23.34 12.57
C VAL A 702 -23.16 -22.45 11.33
N THR A 703 -22.38 -22.85 10.32
CA THR A 703 -22.18 -22.10 9.07
C THR A 703 -22.71 -22.80 7.82
N ARG A 704 -22.79 -24.13 7.81
CA ARG A 704 -23.45 -24.93 6.76
C ARG A 704 -24.20 -26.10 7.40
N VAL A 705 -25.28 -26.55 6.76
CA VAL A 705 -26.19 -27.59 7.27
C VAL A 705 -26.48 -28.60 6.15
N GLY A 706 -26.39 -29.89 6.44
CA GLY A 706 -26.68 -30.99 5.51
C GLY A 706 -28.18 -31.10 5.19
N THR A 707 -28.51 -31.75 4.07
CA THR A 707 -29.89 -31.80 3.52
C THR A 707 -30.91 -32.51 4.40
N ASP A 708 -30.46 -33.42 5.27
CA ASP A 708 -31.33 -34.28 6.07
C ASP A 708 -31.48 -33.73 7.50
N VAL A 709 -30.78 -32.63 7.82
CA VAL A 709 -30.85 -31.95 9.11
C VAL A 709 -32.07 -31.02 9.14
N SER A 710 -33.00 -31.31 10.03
CA SER A 710 -34.23 -30.52 10.21
C SER A 710 -33.91 -29.10 10.70
N PRO A 711 -34.46 -28.03 10.06
CA PRO A 711 -34.33 -26.65 10.54
C PRO A 711 -34.87 -26.41 11.95
N ASN A 712 -35.74 -27.30 12.46
CA ASN A 712 -36.20 -27.23 13.85
C ASN A 712 -35.13 -27.71 14.85
N ASP A 713 -34.18 -28.55 14.41
CA ASP A 713 -33.13 -29.12 15.25
C ASP A 713 -31.88 -28.23 15.26
N LEU A 714 -31.39 -27.85 14.07
CA LEU A 714 -30.26 -26.93 13.86
C LEU A 714 -30.42 -26.12 12.56
N GLN A 715 -29.98 -24.87 12.60
CA GLN A 715 -29.95 -23.95 11.44
C GLN A 715 -28.65 -23.13 11.41
N ILE A 716 -28.35 -22.50 10.26
CA ILE A 716 -27.22 -21.59 10.12
C ILE A 716 -27.38 -20.40 11.09
N GLY A 717 -26.31 -20.05 11.81
CA GLY A 717 -26.32 -19.05 12.87
C GLY A 717 -26.56 -19.58 14.29
N ASP A 718 -27.01 -20.84 14.45
CA ASP A 718 -27.18 -21.42 15.78
C ASP A 718 -25.85 -21.52 16.54
N ARG A 719 -25.88 -21.10 17.81
CA ARG A 719 -24.77 -21.28 18.76
C ARG A 719 -24.82 -22.70 19.31
N VAL A 720 -23.73 -23.45 19.17
CA VAL A 720 -23.67 -24.87 19.55
C VAL A 720 -22.45 -25.21 20.38
N VAL A 721 -22.59 -26.23 21.23
CA VAL A 721 -21.51 -27.02 21.82
C VAL A 721 -21.64 -28.45 21.31
N PHE A 722 -20.53 -29.09 20.95
CA PHE A 722 -20.57 -30.31 20.15
C PHE A 722 -19.36 -31.22 20.34
N PHE A 723 -19.57 -32.52 20.12
CA PHE A 723 -18.49 -33.47 20.00
C PHE A 723 -17.92 -33.49 18.58
N CYS A 724 -16.60 -33.60 18.49
CA CYS A 724 -15.88 -33.78 17.24
C CYS A 724 -15.36 -35.22 17.16
N ARG A 725 -15.53 -35.88 16.00
CA ARG A 725 -14.78 -37.12 15.72
C ARG A 725 -13.27 -36.87 15.69
N LYS A 726 -12.86 -35.67 15.24
CA LYS A 726 -11.49 -35.16 15.19
C LYS A 726 -11.47 -33.66 14.86
N ASP A 727 -10.27 -33.07 14.81
CA ASP A 727 -10.00 -31.74 14.26
C ASP A 727 -10.81 -30.63 14.98
N ALA A 728 -10.99 -30.73 16.30
CA ALA A 728 -11.68 -29.70 17.08
C ALA A 728 -10.82 -28.45 17.30
N PHE A 729 -9.48 -28.60 17.25
CA PHE A 729 -8.53 -27.50 17.31
C PHE A 729 -8.31 -26.88 15.92
N SER A 730 -9.38 -26.34 15.36
CA SER A 730 -9.45 -25.80 13.99
C SER A 730 -10.19 -24.47 13.92
N THR A 731 -10.23 -23.83 12.76
CA THR A 731 -11.08 -22.64 12.50
C THR A 731 -12.50 -23.00 12.08
N TYR A 732 -12.65 -24.10 11.35
CA TYR A 732 -13.91 -24.71 10.93
C TYR A 732 -13.79 -26.23 11.06
N THR A 733 -14.89 -26.92 11.39
CA THR A 733 -14.93 -28.38 11.41
C THR A 733 -16.33 -28.88 11.04
N THR A 734 -16.44 -30.14 10.63
CA THR A 734 -17.72 -30.81 10.36
C THR A 734 -17.96 -31.94 11.35
N THR A 735 -19.22 -32.14 11.75
CA THR A 735 -19.65 -33.22 12.63
C THR A 735 -21.14 -33.50 12.43
N LEU A 736 -21.62 -34.63 12.93
CA LEU A 736 -23.04 -35.00 12.84
C LEU A 736 -23.92 -34.01 13.61
N ALA A 737 -25.05 -33.59 13.03
CA ALA A 737 -26.04 -32.77 13.73
C ALA A 737 -26.48 -33.39 15.07
N ALA A 738 -26.58 -34.73 15.12
CA ALA A 738 -26.98 -35.50 16.30
C ALA A 738 -25.99 -35.45 17.49
N VAL A 739 -24.78 -34.87 17.34
CA VAL A 739 -23.82 -34.68 18.45
C VAL A 739 -23.59 -33.20 18.81
N CYS A 740 -24.43 -32.32 18.30
CA CYS A 740 -24.44 -30.89 18.55
C CYS A 740 -25.62 -30.51 19.48
N VAL A 741 -25.39 -29.58 20.40
CA VAL A 741 -26.39 -29.09 21.34
C VAL A 741 -26.40 -27.56 21.31
N ARG A 742 -27.57 -26.96 21.07
CA ARG A 742 -27.74 -25.50 21.10
C ARG A 742 -27.44 -24.95 22.51
N ILE A 743 -26.67 -23.87 22.58
CA ILE A 743 -26.35 -23.16 23.83
C ILE A 743 -27.06 -21.80 23.89
N PRO A 744 -27.56 -21.38 25.07
CA PRO A 744 -28.20 -20.08 25.21
C PRO A 744 -27.18 -18.94 25.10
N ASP A 745 -27.63 -17.74 24.72
CA ASP A 745 -26.75 -16.57 24.54
C ASP A 745 -25.98 -16.18 25.81
N SER A 746 -26.56 -16.45 26.98
CA SER A 746 -25.95 -16.25 28.29
C SER A 746 -24.78 -17.19 28.61
N LEU A 747 -24.56 -18.24 27.80
CA LEU A 747 -23.41 -19.12 27.91
C LEU A 747 -22.37 -18.77 26.84
N SER A 748 -21.19 -18.34 27.26
CA SER A 748 -20.09 -18.05 26.34
C SER A 748 -19.49 -19.34 25.76
N PHE A 749 -18.92 -19.25 24.54
CA PHE A 749 -18.23 -20.39 23.91
C PHE A 749 -17.11 -20.95 24.78
N ASN A 750 -16.40 -20.10 25.54
CA ASN A 750 -15.33 -20.52 26.46
C ASN A 750 -15.84 -21.30 27.68
N GLN A 751 -17.05 -21.03 28.16
CA GLN A 751 -17.68 -21.87 29.17
C GLN A 751 -18.15 -23.18 28.55
N ALA A 752 -18.91 -23.09 27.45
CA ALA A 752 -19.49 -24.25 26.76
C ALA A 752 -18.43 -25.28 26.33
N GLY A 753 -17.32 -24.84 25.72
CA GLY A 753 -16.20 -25.68 25.28
C GLY A 753 -15.41 -26.38 26.39
N THR A 754 -15.78 -26.19 27.66
CA THR A 754 -15.22 -26.92 28.82
C THR A 754 -16.22 -27.87 29.48
N MET A 755 -17.44 -28.02 28.94
CA MET A 755 -18.51 -28.75 29.60
C MET A 755 -18.68 -30.19 29.13
N LEU A 756 -18.55 -30.50 27.84
CA LEU A 756 -19.05 -31.77 27.29
C LEU A 756 -18.28 -33.00 27.83
N ILE A 757 -16.97 -33.08 27.64
CA ILE A 757 -16.19 -34.25 28.09
C ILE A 757 -16.20 -34.38 29.61
N PRO A 758 -16.00 -33.31 30.42
CA PRO A 758 -16.04 -33.44 31.88
C PRO A 758 -17.42 -33.87 32.40
N TYR A 759 -18.52 -33.29 31.92
CA TYR A 759 -19.87 -33.66 32.38
C TYR A 759 -20.28 -35.04 31.86
N PHE A 760 -20.02 -35.37 30.59
CA PHE A 760 -20.30 -36.69 30.03
C PHE A 760 -19.56 -37.79 30.80
N THR A 761 -18.26 -37.60 31.05
CA THR A 761 -17.44 -38.55 31.83
C THR A 761 -18.01 -38.74 33.24
N ALA A 762 -18.36 -37.65 33.92
CA ALA A 762 -18.93 -37.69 35.27
C ALA A 762 -20.31 -38.37 35.30
N ILE A 763 -21.21 -38.01 34.39
CA ILE A 763 -22.57 -38.59 34.27
C ILE A 763 -22.49 -40.08 33.94
N HIS A 764 -21.70 -40.47 32.94
CA HIS A 764 -21.55 -41.87 32.55
C HIS A 764 -20.97 -42.70 33.70
N SER A 765 -19.92 -42.21 34.36
CA SER A 765 -19.27 -42.93 35.46
C SER A 765 -20.16 -43.06 36.70
N MET A 766 -20.88 -42.00 37.09
CA MET A 766 -21.70 -42.01 38.30
C MET A 766 -23.09 -42.63 38.09
N ILE A 767 -23.78 -42.34 36.99
CA ILE A 767 -25.18 -42.74 36.78
C ILE A 767 -25.25 -44.07 36.03
N ASN A 768 -24.56 -44.22 34.89
CA ASN A 768 -24.73 -45.41 34.04
C ASN A 768 -23.92 -46.61 34.57
N VAL A 769 -22.64 -46.38 34.91
CA VAL A 769 -21.73 -47.40 35.42
C VAL A 769 -21.90 -47.59 36.93
N GLY A 770 -21.72 -46.52 37.71
CA GLY A 770 -21.76 -46.56 39.17
C GLY A 770 -23.15 -46.66 39.79
N ARG A 771 -24.22 -46.30 39.05
CA ARG A 771 -25.63 -46.31 39.47
C ARG A 771 -25.87 -45.64 40.84
N VAL A 772 -25.12 -44.55 41.08
CA VAL A 772 -25.03 -43.89 42.39
C VAL A 772 -26.36 -43.24 42.75
N SER A 773 -26.96 -43.72 43.84
CA SER A 773 -28.22 -43.19 44.39
C SER A 773 -27.98 -42.03 45.36
N LYS A 774 -28.99 -41.15 45.52
CA LYS A 774 -28.91 -40.00 46.43
C LYS A 774 -28.61 -40.45 47.88
N GLY A 775 -27.49 -39.99 48.43
CA GLY A 775 -27.03 -40.35 49.79
C GLY A 775 -26.12 -41.59 49.85
N GLN A 776 -25.87 -42.28 48.73
CA GLN A 776 -24.93 -43.39 48.66
C GLN A 776 -23.48 -42.88 48.73
N VAL A 777 -22.72 -43.37 49.71
CA VAL A 777 -21.26 -43.15 49.81
C VAL A 777 -20.56 -44.37 49.22
N GLY A 778 -19.59 -44.15 48.32
CA GLY A 778 -18.90 -45.23 47.60
C GLY A 778 -18.18 -46.21 48.54
N SER A 779 -18.39 -47.51 48.36
CA SER A 779 -17.88 -48.59 49.21
C SER A 779 -16.42 -48.99 48.93
N THR A 780 -15.55 -48.02 48.66
CA THR A 780 -14.09 -48.17 48.53
C THR A 780 -13.37 -46.96 49.13
N LYS A 781 -12.12 -47.14 49.58
CA LYS A 781 -11.36 -46.17 50.41
C LYS A 781 -10.81 -44.94 49.62
N THR A 782 -11.66 -44.23 48.88
CA THR A 782 -11.26 -43.04 48.12
C THR A 782 -12.07 -41.81 48.54
N ARG A 783 -11.51 -40.99 49.44
CA ARG A 783 -12.12 -39.71 49.83
C ARG A 783 -11.94 -38.68 48.72
N VAL A 784 -13.01 -38.37 47.98
CA VAL A 784 -13.06 -37.21 47.10
C VAL A 784 -13.34 -35.96 47.93
N TYR A 785 -12.38 -35.04 48.01
CA TYR A 785 -12.51 -33.80 48.76
C TYR A 785 -12.97 -32.64 47.86
N TRP A 786 -14.21 -32.20 48.02
CA TRP A 786 -14.67 -30.92 47.45
C TRP A 786 -14.14 -29.76 48.29
N ARG A 787 -13.15 -29.01 47.78
CA ARG A 787 -12.69 -27.75 48.37
C ARG A 787 -13.47 -26.59 47.79
N HIS A 788 -14.46 -26.09 48.53
CA HIS A 788 -15.12 -24.82 48.21
C HIS A 788 -14.24 -23.65 48.69
N ASN A 789 -13.75 -22.83 47.77
CA ASN A 789 -12.94 -21.66 48.10
C ASN A 789 -13.82 -20.51 48.60
N GLN A 790 -14.16 -20.50 49.89
CA GLN A 790 -14.58 -19.26 50.56
C GLN A 790 -13.36 -18.52 51.10
N ARG A 791 -13.09 -17.33 50.55
CA ARG A 791 -12.25 -16.33 51.23
C ARG A 791 -12.95 -15.94 52.53
N LYS A 792 -12.33 -16.20 53.69
CA LYS A 792 -12.59 -15.40 54.88
C LYS A 792 -11.66 -14.19 54.85
N ILE A 793 -12.25 -13.01 54.91
CA ILE A 793 -11.59 -11.77 55.33
C ILE A 793 -12.05 -11.55 56.77
N THR A 794 -11.10 -11.52 57.70
CA THR A 794 -11.19 -10.94 59.04
C THR A 794 -9.75 -10.89 59.55
N ASP A 795 -9.26 -9.66 59.72
CA ASP A 795 -8.14 -9.18 60.56
C ASP A 795 -6.94 -10.12 60.77
#